data_AF-A0A8J4U3U8-F1
#
_entry.id   AF-A0A8J4U3U8-F1
#
_cell.length_a   1.000
_cell.length_b   1.000
_cell.length_c   1.000
_cell.angle_alpha   90.00
_cell.angle_beta   90.00
_cell.angle_gamma   90.00
#
_symmetry.space_group_name_H-M   'P 1'
#
loop_
_entity.id
_entity.type
_entity.pdbx_description
1 polymer ?
#
loop_
_entity_poly.entity_id
_entity_poly.type
_entity_poly.pdbx_seq_one_letter_code
_entity_poly.pdbx_strand_id
1 'polypeptide(L)'
;MSSGGRITRVYRGAFAHSTRDSDLLVLRDSVLGVNEGGKIAFFEEGKNVESLREKWGFKTSDVKQLEIHEFFMPGMVDTHIHAPQYAFLGTCLDLPLLEWLNKYTFPVESKYENLEFAKEVYTKVVKRTLSSGTTTACYFATIHNKASLLLGQIANDFGQRAFIGKVCMDQNNMLESYKESTEECTKETEKFIQELRDKKFAHVKPIVTPRFVLSCSSALLSSLGEIAKKNDLHIQSHISENKTEVEVVESLFPGSSYTDVYVKHGLLTNKTVMAHGCHLTDEELKIFHERGAGIAHCPNSNTTLISGTLNVKNVQKHKVKLGLGTDVAGGYSSSMLDSLRRTVDSSKIMCIHGDETQPLTYKEAFRLATLGGCEVLSIDDCTGNFEVGKDFDALRVNVYAPGSLIDLFSEDKEKTETRRVTNRKPCRRCDVKTPPSFLTKEGNKQREKKRREDRRKDKRAEEFIYCCPRHKALGLRTRSSSFLENIRVDYSIKSVIEQLRIDRAMAQETNQSPVPILCTTGCGFYGNPRTNGMCSVCYKEHLSRQQSSDRSPVSSLAGSPSSEASAMQRLEGSVSKAEATCAESTSEGTSAAASLPVTQQMTEMSISREESSPSPASNIAEAVVSQPTSSCSPLSDVAKSPDSGKPKKNRCFTCRKRVGLT
;
A
#
# COMPACT_ATOMS: atom_id res chain seq x y z
N MET A 1 38.90 -14.67 -11.26
CA MET A 1 38.92 -13.75 -10.11
C MET A 1 37.58 -13.05 -10.08
N SER A 2 36.74 -13.37 -9.10
CA SER A 2 35.32 -13.00 -9.04
C SER A 2 35.15 -11.47 -8.99
N SER A 3 34.22 -10.97 -9.80
CA SER A 3 33.78 -9.57 -9.92
C SER A 3 33.15 -8.96 -8.65
N GLY A 4 33.15 -9.67 -7.53
CA GLY A 4 32.60 -9.16 -6.28
C GLY A 4 33.63 -8.34 -5.52
N GLY A 5 33.48 -7.02 -5.51
CA GLY A 5 34.29 -6.10 -4.70
C GLY A 5 34.28 -6.45 -3.20
N ARG A 6 35.08 -5.74 -2.42
CA ARG A 6 35.28 -6.04 -0.99
C ARG A 6 33.95 -6.06 -0.23
N ILE A 7 33.71 -7.11 0.56
CA ILE A 7 32.53 -7.21 1.43
C ILE A 7 32.66 -6.20 2.58
N THR A 8 31.61 -5.39 2.78
CA THR A 8 31.57 -4.35 3.83
C THR A 8 30.57 -4.68 4.93
N ARG A 9 29.52 -5.43 4.61
CA ARG A 9 28.45 -5.80 5.57
C ARG A 9 28.05 -7.25 5.32
N VAL A 10 27.84 -8.00 6.40
CA VAL A 10 27.31 -9.36 6.36
C VAL A 10 26.20 -9.45 7.39
N TYR A 11 25.05 -9.97 7.00
CA TYR A 11 23.90 -10.18 7.87
C TYR A 11 23.54 -11.66 7.91
N ARG A 12 23.14 -12.15 9.08
CA ARG A 12 22.59 -13.49 9.23
C ARG A 12 21.27 -13.45 9.98
N GLY A 13 20.25 -14.14 9.48
CA GLY A 13 18.94 -14.22 10.11
C GLY A 13 17.83 -14.52 9.13
N ALA A 14 16.62 -14.02 9.43
CA ALA A 14 15.45 -14.19 8.59
C ALA A 14 15.36 -13.12 7.49
N PHE A 15 14.97 -13.53 6.28
CA PHE A 15 14.74 -12.68 5.12
C PHE A 15 13.39 -13.05 4.49
N ALA A 16 12.59 -12.05 4.15
CA ALA A 16 11.30 -12.20 3.50
C ALA A 16 11.26 -11.33 2.25
N HIS A 17 11.08 -11.92 1.07
CA HIS A 17 11.03 -11.19 -0.20
C HIS A 17 10.18 -11.89 -1.26
N SER A 18 9.93 -11.23 -2.38
CA SER A 18 9.26 -11.82 -3.54
C SER A 18 10.27 -12.22 -4.62
N THR A 19 9.91 -13.22 -5.42
CA THR A 19 10.62 -13.62 -6.64
C THR A 19 9.62 -13.66 -7.81
N ARG A 20 10.08 -13.91 -9.03
CA ARG A 20 9.18 -14.07 -10.18
C ARG A 20 8.21 -15.25 -10.00
N ASP A 21 8.64 -16.28 -9.28
CA ASP A 21 7.90 -17.53 -9.07
C ASP A 21 7.14 -17.59 -7.73
N SER A 22 7.36 -16.63 -6.83
CA SER A 22 6.76 -16.64 -5.50
C SER A 22 6.47 -15.23 -5.00
N ASP A 23 5.22 -14.97 -4.63
CA ASP A 23 4.80 -13.67 -4.12
C ASP A 23 5.39 -13.37 -2.73
N LEU A 24 5.71 -14.39 -1.94
CA LEU A 24 6.41 -14.24 -0.67
C LEU A 24 7.19 -15.52 -0.34
N LEU A 25 8.52 -15.42 -0.37
CA LEU A 25 9.47 -16.42 0.11
C LEU A 25 10.08 -15.96 1.43
N VAL A 26 10.07 -16.84 2.43
CA VAL A 26 10.61 -16.56 3.76
C VAL A 26 11.73 -17.54 4.11
N LEU A 27 12.95 -17.03 4.20
CA LEU A 27 14.16 -17.79 4.49
C LEU A 27 14.60 -17.48 5.93
N ARG A 28 14.54 -18.48 6.82
CA ARG A 28 14.64 -18.25 8.28
C ARG A 28 16.07 -18.09 8.82
N ASP A 29 17.03 -18.80 8.21
CA ASP A 29 18.44 -18.72 8.54
C ASP A 29 19.22 -18.63 7.23
N SER A 30 19.51 -17.41 6.83
CA SER A 30 20.29 -17.11 5.63
C SER A 30 21.36 -16.08 5.93
N VAL A 31 22.41 -16.07 5.12
CA VAL A 31 23.51 -15.13 5.23
C VAL A 31 23.58 -14.34 3.93
N LEU A 32 23.55 -13.01 4.06
CA LEU A 32 23.61 -12.06 2.95
C LEU A 32 24.83 -11.17 3.12
N GLY A 33 25.66 -11.08 2.08
CA GLY A 33 26.82 -10.21 2.02
C GLY A 33 26.62 -9.04 1.07
N VAL A 34 26.98 -7.84 1.50
CA VAL A 34 26.92 -6.61 0.70
C VAL A 34 28.33 -6.06 0.49
N ASN A 35 28.68 -5.77 -0.76
CA ASN A 35 29.98 -5.22 -1.12
C ASN A 35 30.06 -3.70 -0.88
N GLU A 36 31.24 -3.11 -1.14
CA GLU A 36 31.49 -1.67 -0.99
C GLU A 36 30.68 -0.78 -1.94
N GLY A 37 30.20 -1.33 -3.05
CA GLY A 37 29.30 -0.66 -3.99
C GLY A 37 27.83 -0.71 -3.58
N GLY A 38 27.50 -1.33 -2.43
CA GLY A 38 26.11 -1.48 -1.99
C GLY A 38 25.36 -2.63 -2.65
N LYS A 39 26.03 -3.47 -3.45
CA LYS A 39 25.43 -4.62 -4.14
C LYS A 39 25.47 -5.88 -3.29
N ILE A 40 24.44 -6.71 -3.42
CA ILE A 40 24.36 -8.05 -2.83
C ILE A 40 25.38 -8.94 -3.55
N ALA A 41 26.42 -9.37 -2.85
CA ALA A 41 27.50 -10.18 -3.41
C ALA A 41 27.23 -11.69 -3.28
N PHE A 42 26.52 -12.09 -2.24
CA PHE A 42 26.06 -13.47 -2.02
C PHE A 42 24.81 -13.48 -1.13
N PHE A 43 23.97 -14.50 -1.31
CA PHE A 43 22.82 -14.77 -0.47
C PHE A 43 22.56 -16.28 -0.43
N GLU A 44 22.86 -16.93 0.70
CA GLU A 44 22.79 -18.40 0.83
C GLU A 44 22.25 -18.82 2.21
N GLU A 45 22.02 -20.13 2.41
CA GLU A 45 21.63 -20.70 3.70
C GLU A 45 22.68 -20.46 4.80
N GLY A 46 22.21 -20.28 6.04
CA GLY A 46 23.06 -19.95 7.19
C GLY A 46 24.11 -21.00 7.53
N LYS A 47 23.91 -22.26 7.15
CA LYS A 47 24.88 -23.35 7.30
C LYS A 47 26.17 -23.11 6.48
N ASN A 48 26.11 -22.28 5.43
CA ASN A 48 27.24 -21.99 4.55
C ASN A 48 28.13 -20.84 5.04
N VAL A 49 27.86 -20.24 6.21
CA VAL A 49 28.56 -19.04 6.69
C VAL A 49 30.08 -19.20 6.74
N GLU A 50 30.60 -20.36 7.14
CA GLU A 50 32.05 -20.61 7.21
C GLU A 50 32.67 -20.73 5.81
N SER A 51 32.02 -21.42 4.87
CA SER A 51 32.45 -21.49 3.48
C SER A 51 32.46 -20.11 2.82
N LEU A 52 31.41 -19.30 3.07
CA LEU A 52 31.34 -17.93 2.61
C LEU A 52 32.43 -17.05 3.23
N ARG A 53 32.74 -17.26 4.52
CA ARG A 53 33.83 -16.56 5.23
C ARG A 53 35.17 -16.81 4.57
N GLU A 54 35.46 -18.07 4.24
CA GLU A 54 36.69 -18.46 3.54
C GLU A 54 36.75 -17.88 2.11
N LYS A 55 35.63 -17.95 1.38
CA LYS A 55 35.53 -17.47 -0.01
C LYS A 55 35.66 -15.95 -0.13
N TRP A 56 35.05 -15.21 0.79
CA TRP A 56 34.90 -13.75 0.71
C TRP A 56 35.77 -12.96 1.69
N GLY A 57 36.47 -13.65 2.61
CA GLY A 57 37.50 -13.06 3.48
C GLY A 57 36.99 -12.12 4.58
N PHE A 58 35.72 -12.24 5.01
CA PHE A 58 35.20 -11.50 6.17
C PHE A 58 35.52 -12.22 7.49
N LYS A 59 35.40 -11.54 8.64
CA LYS A 59 35.56 -12.17 9.97
C LYS A 59 34.20 -12.56 10.53
N THR A 60 34.16 -13.57 11.40
CA THR A 60 32.94 -13.96 12.10
C THR A 60 32.35 -12.81 12.94
N SER A 61 33.20 -11.94 13.49
CA SER A 61 32.79 -10.72 14.21
C SER A 61 32.10 -9.67 13.34
N ASP A 62 32.24 -9.76 12.01
CA ASP A 62 31.66 -8.81 11.06
C ASP A 62 30.21 -9.21 10.70
N VAL A 63 29.79 -10.43 11.06
CA VAL A 63 28.45 -10.95 10.82
C VAL A 63 27.48 -10.32 11.83
N LYS A 64 26.60 -9.46 11.33
CA LYS A 64 25.50 -8.90 12.11
C LYS A 64 24.37 -9.94 12.20
N GLN A 65 24.27 -10.58 13.36
CA GLN A 65 23.20 -11.53 13.66
C GLN A 65 21.91 -10.77 13.95
N LEU A 66 20.83 -11.09 13.23
CA LEU A 66 19.48 -10.64 13.57
C LEU A 66 18.92 -11.42 14.74
N GLU A 67 18.11 -10.75 15.54
CA GLU A 67 17.35 -11.38 16.61
C GLU A 67 16.19 -12.21 16.05
N ILE A 68 15.65 -13.13 16.87
CA ILE A 68 14.58 -14.05 16.44
C ILE A 68 13.26 -13.35 16.05
N HIS A 69 13.08 -12.12 16.54
CA HIS A 69 11.93 -11.25 16.28
C HIS A 69 12.25 -10.17 15.24
N GLU A 70 13.33 -10.38 14.47
CA GLU A 70 13.75 -9.49 13.40
C GLU A 70 13.89 -10.24 12.08
N PHE A 71 13.59 -9.52 11.00
CA PHE A 71 13.82 -10.01 9.65
C PHE A 71 14.14 -8.84 8.71
N PHE A 72 14.79 -9.14 7.59
CA PHE A 72 14.92 -8.22 6.48
C PHE A 72 13.82 -8.43 5.45
N MET A 73 13.30 -7.34 4.90
CA MET A 73 12.51 -7.35 3.66
C MET A 73 13.02 -6.28 2.69
N PRO A 74 12.75 -6.39 1.38
CA PRO A 74 13.09 -5.34 0.44
C PRO A 74 12.44 -4.03 0.84
N GLY A 75 13.11 -2.92 0.52
CA GLY A 75 12.52 -1.61 0.61
C GLY A 75 11.25 -1.51 -0.24
N MET A 76 10.22 -0.83 0.28
CA MET A 76 8.99 -0.64 -0.48
C MET A 76 9.18 0.41 -1.57
N VAL A 77 8.41 0.25 -2.65
CA VAL A 77 8.50 1.06 -3.87
C VAL A 77 7.16 1.76 -4.08
N ASP A 78 7.15 3.07 -3.89
CA ASP A 78 6.00 3.92 -4.16
C ASP A 78 6.06 4.39 -5.61
N THR A 79 5.24 3.79 -6.48
CA THR A 79 5.27 4.06 -7.93
C THR A 79 4.53 5.34 -8.31
N HIS A 80 3.84 6.00 -7.38
CA HIS A 80 3.14 7.26 -7.65
C HIS A 80 2.81 8.04 -6.38
N ILE A 81 3.39 9.25 -6.27
CA ILE A 81 3.16 10.16 -5.14
C ILE A 81 3.37 11.62 -5.56
N HIS A 82 2.47 12.54 -5.18
CA HIS A 82 2.71 13.98 -5.34
C HIS A 82 3.38 14.55 -4.08
N ALA A 83 4.68 14.79 -4.18
CA ALA A 83 5.44 15.45 -3.12
C ALA A 83 4.83 16.79 -2.66
N PRO A 84 4.36 17.69 -3.55
CA PRO A 84 3.89 19.01 -3.11
C PRO A 84 2.57 18.96 -2.35
N GLN A 85 1.78 17.90 -2.53
CA GLN A 85 0.47 17.78 -1.91
C GLN A 85 0.55 17.28 -0.47
N TYR A 86 1.72 16.81 -0.01
CA TYR A 86 1.96 16.41 1.38
C TYR A 86 1.60 17.51 2.40
N ALA A 87 1.65 18.79 1.99
CA ALA A 87 1.29 19.94 2.83
C ALA A 87 -0.15 19.90 3.37
N PHE A 88 -1.07 19.19 2.70
CA PHE A 88 -2.48 19.08 3.11
C PHE A 88 -2.95 17.62 3.23
N LEU A 89 -2.01 16.68 3.39
CA LEU A 89 -2.28 15.25 3.58
C LEU A 89 -3.37 15.00 4.63
N GLY A 90 -4.39 14.22 4.26
CA GLY A 90 -5.47 13.84 5.18
C GLY A 90 -6.51 14.93 5.45
N THR A 91 -6.46 16.03 4.70
CA THR A 91 -7.48 17.08 4.71
C THR A 91 -8.07 17.25 3.31
N CYS A 92 -9.18 18.00 3.20
CA CYS A 92 -9.72 18.38 1.90
C CYS A 92 -10.17 17.18 1.03
N LEU A 93 -10.79 16.16 1.61
CA LEU A 93 -11.19 14.91 0.93
C LEU A 93 -12.71 14.83 0.69
N ASP A 94 -13.35 15.99 0.65
CA ASP A 94 -14.81 16.15 0.66
C ASP A 94 -15.41 16.36 -0.73
N LEU A 95 -14.59 16.34 -1.79
CA LEU A 95 -14.99 16.68 -3.16
C LEU A 95 -14.51 15.63 -4.18
N PRO A 96 -15.23 15.46 -5.31
CA PRO A 96 -14.76 14.69 -6.46
C PRO A 96 -13.49 15.30 -7.07
N LEU A 97 -12.69 14.48 -7.78
CA LEU A 97 -11.37 14.81 -8.32
C LEU A 97 -11.25 16.19 -9.00
N LEU A 98 -12.11 16.53 -9.98
CA LEU A 98 -11.93 17.78 -10.74
C LEU A 98 -12.21 19.03 -9.90
N GLU A 99 -13.21 18.96 -9.01
CA GLU A 99 -13.49 20.03 -8.05
C GLU A 99 -12.40 20.13 -6.97
N TRP A 100 -11.89 18.98 -6.53
CA TRP A 100 -10.79 18.88 -5.58
C TRP A 100 -9.50 19.51 -6.12
N LEU A 101 -9.14 19.22 -7.37
CA LEU A 101 -7.98 19.79 -8.06
C LEU A 101 -8.04 21.33 -8.06
N ASN A 102 -9.20 21.86 -8.42
CA ASN A 102 -9.43 23.31 -8.48
C ASN A 102 -9.37 23.96 -7.08
N LYS A 103 -10.11 23.42 -6.12
CA LYS A 103 -10.29 24.06 -4.82
C LYS A 103 -9.04 23.98 -3.94
N TYR A 104 -8.29 22.89 -4.03
CA TYR A 104 -7.22 22.59 -3.09
C TYR A 104 -5.86 22.42 -3.77
N THR A 105 -5.77 21.57 -4.79
CA THR A 105 -4.49 21.12 -5.34
C THR A 105 -3.73 22.21 -6.07
N PHE A 106 -4.31 22.84 -7.09
CA PHE A 106 -3.61 23.89 -7.84
C PHE A 106 -3.23 25.11 -6.96
N PRO A 107 -4.10 25.60 -6.04
CA PRO A 107 -3.72 26.66 -5.12
C PRO A 107 -2.60 26.31 -4.14
N VAL A 108 -2.41 25.03 -3.80
CA VAL A 108 -1.28 24.60 -2.95
C VAL A 108 -0.01 24.44 -3.79
N GLU A 109 -0.11 23.80 -4.95
CA GLU A 109 1.06 23.58 -5.81
C GLU A 109 1.65 24.89 -6.34
N SER A 110 0.83 25.93 -6.58
CA SER A 110 1.32 27.27 -6.99
C SER A 110 2.24 27.93 -5.94
N LYS A 111 2.12 27.58 -4.66
CA LYS A 111 2.96 28.12 -3.58
C LYS A 111 4.42 27.65 -3.66
N TYR A 112 4.72 26.64 -4.48
CA TYR A 112 6.07 26.07 -4.61
C TYR A 112 7.03 26.95 -5.43
N GLU A 113 6.57 28.06 -6.00
CA GLU A 113 7.45 29.13 -6.45
C GLU A 113 8.33 29.64 -5.28
N ASN A 114 7.80 29.63 -4.06
CA ASN A 114 8.56 29.89 -2.85
C ASN A 114 9.41 28.68 -2.44
N LEU A 115 10.72 28.79 -2.65
CA LEU A 115 11.67 27.71 -2.35
C LEU A 115 11.79 27.35 -0.87
N GLU A 116 11.52 28.27 0.07
CA GLU A 116 11.54 27.93 1.49
C GLU A 116 10.35 27.04 1.87
N PHE A 117 9.17 27.35 1.32
CA PHE A 117 8.00 26.48 1.46
C PHE A 117 8.24 25.11 0.82
N ALA A 118 8.77 25.09 -0.42
CA ALA A 118 9.12 23.85 -1.11
C ALA A 118 10.12 23.01 -0.29
N LYS A 119 11.18 23.63 0.23
CA LYS A 119 12.18 22.97 1.08
C LYS A 119 11.56 22.34 2.31
N GLU A 120 10.68 23.06 3.00
CA GLU A 120 10.01 22.58 4.20
C GLU A 120 9.20 21.32 3.90
N VAL A 121 8.31 21.37 2.90
CA VAL A 121 7.41 20.26 2.59
C VAL A 121 8.16 19.07 2.01
N TYR A 122 9.07 19.30 1.05
CA TYR A 122 9.86 18.24 0.43
C TYR A 122 10.78 17.54 1.44
N THR A 123 11.38 18.29 2.37
CA THR A 123 12.16 17.67 3.46
C THR A 123 11.28 16.78 4.34
N LYS A 124 10.05 17.20 4.66
CA LYS A 124 9.12 16.44 5.49
C LYS A 124 8.63 15.17 4.79
N VAL A 125 8.22 15.25 3.52
CA VAL A 125 7.69 14.09 2.79
C VAL A 125 8.77 13.03 2.57
N VAL A 126 9.98 13.41 2.14
CA VAL A 126 11.09 12.46 1.93
C VAL A 126 11.48 11.76 3.24
N LYS A 127 11.60 12.51 4.34
CA LYS A 127 11.83 11.92 5.67
C LYS A 127 10.71 10.97 6.08
N ARG A 128 9.46 11.37 5.83
CA ARG A 128 8.28 10.58 6.23
C ARG A 128 8.24 9.27 5.45
N THR A 129 8.36 9.30 4.13
CA THR A 129 8.30 8.10 3.28
C THR A 129 9.44 7.13 3.61
N LEU A 130 10.67 7.63 3.80
CA LEU A 130 11.80 6.82 4.27
C LEU A 130 11.54 6.19 5.65
N SER A 131 11.02 6.97 6.61
CA SER A 131 10.68 6.46 7.95
C SER A 131 9.56 5.42 7.94
N SER A 132 8.75 5.42 6.89
CA SER A 132 7.68 4.44 6.65
C SER A 132 8.14 3.25 5.79
N GLY A 133 9.43 3.19 5.43
CA GLY A 133 10.02 2.07 4.68
C GLY A 133 10.01 2.19 3.15
N THR A 134 9.61 3.34 2.60
CA THR A 134 9.68 3.62 1.15
C THR A 134 11.10 4.01 0.77
N THR A 135 11.83 3.07 0.16
CA THR A 135 13.22 3.31 -0.31
C THR A 135 13.29 3.88 -1.72
N THR A 136 12.25 3.63 -2.52
CA THR A 136 12.11 4.15 -3.88
C THR A 136 10.78 4.88 -4.03
N ALA A 137 10.79 6.10 -4.56
CA ALA A 137 9.59 6.89 -4.80
C ALA A 137 9.59 7.53 -6.20
N CYS A 138 8.45 7.46 -6.89
CA CYS A 138 8.22 8.14 -8.16
C CYS A 138 7.40 9.42 -7.90
N TYR A 139 8.09 10.55 -7.84
CA TYR A 139 7.52 11.82 -7.42
C TYR A 139 7.00 12.64 -8.59
N PHE A 140 5.74 13.09 -8.47
CA PHE A 140 5.27 14.32 -9.07
C PHE A 140 5.73 15.50 -8.20
N ALA A 141 6.42 16.46 -8.80
CA ALA A 141 6.75 17.74 -8.20
C ALA A 141 5.71 18.81 -8.61
N THR A 142 6.14 20.02 -8.97
CA THR A 142 5.25 21.06 -9.53
C THR A 142 5.77 21.51 -10.89
N ILE A 143 5.11 22.49 -11.53
CA ILE A 143 5.61 23.11 -12.76
C ILE A 143 6.93 23.86 -12.55
N HIS A 144 7.27 24.24 -11.31
CA HIS A 144 8.43 25.07 -11.01
C HIS A 144 9.75 24.28 -11.02
N ASN A 145 10.60 24.53 -12.01
CA ASN A 145 11.90 23.86 -12.17
C ASN A 145 12.80 23.90 -10.93
N LYS A 146 12.95 25.09 -10.30
CA LYS A 146 13.82 25.23 -9.11
C LYS A 146 13.33 24.39 -7.93
N ALA A 147 12.02 24.30 -7.73
CA ALA A 147 11.43 23.46 -6.69
C ALA A 147 11.62 21.96 -7.00
N SER A 148 11.40 21.56 -8.25
CA SER A 148 11.60 20.17 -8.71
C SER A 148 13.06 19.71 -8.54
N LEU A 149 14.03 20.55 -8.88
CA LEU A 149 15.46 20.26 -8.66
C LEU A 149 15.80 20.17 -7.17
N LEU A 150 15.20 21.03 -6.34
CA LEU A 150 15.35 21.00 -4.90
C LEU A 150 14.82 19.69 -4.31
N LEU A 151 13.69 19.16 -4.78
CA LEU A 151 13.20 17.84 -4.37
C LEU A 151 14.22 16.75 -4.71
N GLY A 152 14.83 16.79 -5.90
CA GLY A 152 15.88 15.85 -6.30
C GLY A 152 17.13 15.92 -5.41
N GLN A 153 17.57 17.13 -5.06
CA GLN A 153 18.66 17.34 -4.10
C GLN A 153 18.31 16.77 -2.72
N ILE A 154 17.11 17.05 -2.21
CA ILE A 154 16.64 16.55 -0.91
C ILE A 154 16.57 15.02 -0.90
N ALA A 155 16.01 14.40 -1.94
CA ALA A 155 15.97 12.94 -2.07
C ALA A 155 17.38 12.34 -2.03
N ASN A 156 18.32 12.92 -2.80
CA ASN A 156 19.73 12.52 -2.78
C ASN A 156 20.37 12.69 -1.39
N ASP A 157 20.15 13.81 -0.72
CA ASP A 157 20.74 14.12 0.60
C ASP A 157 20.27 13.16 1.69
N PHE A 158 19.02 12.70 1.61
CA PHE A 158 18.49 11.64 2.48
C PHE A 158 18.77 10.22 1.97
N GLY A 159 19.40 10.09 0.80
CA GLY A 159 19.77 8.82 0.17
C GLY A 159 18.63 8.11 -0.55
N GLN A 160 17.41 8.65 -0.62
CA GLN A 160 16.28 7.97 -1.24
C GLN A 160 16.50 7.77 -2.75
N ARG A 161 16.19 6.56 -3.26
CA ARG A 161 16.11 6.34 -4.71
C ARG A 161 14.85 7.02 -5.21
N ALA A 162 14.96 7.86 -6.25
CA ALA A 162 13.81 8.65 -6.67
C ALA A 162 13.78 8.93 -8.17
N PHE A 163 12.57 8.93 -8.72
CA PHE A 163 12.27 9.57 -10.00
C PHE A 163 11.61 10.91 -9.71
N ILE A 164 12.15 12.00 -10.26
CA ILE A 164 11.66 13.36 -10.01
C ILE A 164 11.06 13.92 -11.30
N GLY A 165 9.76 14.20 -11.25
CA GLY A 165 9.01 14.73 -12.37
C GLY A 165 8.64 16.19 -12.17
N LYS A 166 9.25 17.09 -12.95
CA LYS A 166 8.69 18.43 -13.15
C LYS A 166 7.39 18.28 -13.94
N VAL A 167 6.30 18.73 -13.35
CA VAL A 167 4.97 18.61 -13.94
C VAL A 167 4.85 19.53 -15.15
N CYS A 168 4.20 19.05 -16.21
CA CYS A 168 3.98 19.77 -17.45
C CYS A 168 2.48 20.00 -17.65
N MET A 169 2.07 21.26 -17.78
CA MET A 169 0.67 21.66 -18.03
C MET A 169 0.64 22.98 -18.81
N ASP A 170 0.05 22.99 -20.00
CA ASP A 170 -0.22 24.21 -20.79
C ASP A 170 -1.71 24.54 -20.93
N GLN A 171 -2.57 23.69 -20.38
CA GLN A 171 -3.99 23.93 -20.23
C GLN A 171 -4.39 23.86 -18.76
N ASN A 172 -4.99 24.94 -18.26
CA ASN A 172 -5.58 24.99 -16.93
C ASN A 172 -6.65 26.08 -16.88
N ASN A 173 -7.85 25.76 -17.32
CA ASN A 173 -8.97 26.71 -17.31
C ASN A 173 -9.47 27.04 -15.89
N MET A 174 -9.06 26.25 -14.89
CA MET A 174 -9.49 26.40 -13.50
C MET A 174 -8.64 27.43 -12.74
N LEU A 175 -7.33 27.44 -12.99
CA LEU A 175 -6.40 28.39 -12.40
C LEU A 175 -5.35 28.85 -13.42
N GLU A 176 -5.65 29.95 -14.10
CA GLU A 176 -4.84 30.50 -15.20
C GLU A 176 -3.39 30.83 -14.79
N SER A 177 -3.17 31.20 -13.52
CA SER A 177 -1.83 31.49 -12.99
C SER A 177 -0.97 30.25 -12.74
N TYR A 178 -1.53 29.05 -12.85
CA TYR A 178 -0.84 27.78 -12.61
C TYR A 178 -0.87 26.90 -13.86
N LYS A 179 -0.19 27.38 -14.91
CA LYS A 179 0.15 26.66 -16.14
C LYS A 179 1.35 27.36 -16.80
N GLU A 180 1.91 26.73 -17.81
CA GLU A 180 2.99 27.28 -18.64
C GLU A 180 2.49 27.45 -20.08
N SER A 181 3.19 28.23 -20.92
CA SER A 181 2.96 28.11 -22.37
C SER A 181 3.55 26.79 -22.91
N THR A 182 3.08 26.28 -24.04
CA THR A 182 3.63 25.05 -24.65
C THR A 182 5.14 25.17 -24.91
N GLU A 183 5.61 26.31 -25.42
CA GLU A 183 7.02 26.58 -25.69
C GLU A 183 7.85 26.63 -24.40
N GLU A 184 7.39 27.38 -23.41
CA GLU A 184 8.04 27.47 -22.09
C GLU A 184 8.11 26.12 -21.41
N CYS A 185 7.00 25.38 -21.38
CA CYS A 185 6.91 24.07 -20.75
C CYS A 185 7.91 23.09 -21.37
N THR A 186 8.00 23.07 -22.72
CA THR A 186 8.96 22.24 -23.46
C THR A 186 10.40 22.60 -23.09
N LYS A 187 10.75 23.89 -23.16
CA LYS A 187 12.09 24.41 -22.86
C LYS A 187 12.51 24.17 -21.41
N GLU A 188 11.63 24.48 -20.46
CA GLU A 188 11.90 24.27 -19.04
C GLU A 188 11.99 22.77 -18.70
N THR A 189 11.26 21.89 -19.39
CA THR A 189 11.40 20.44 -19.22
C THR A 189 12.77 19.93 -19.68
N GLU A 190 13.23 20.34 -20.87
CA GLU A 190 14.59 20.00 -21.34
C GLU A 190 15.67 20.50 -20.37
N LYS A 191 15.52 21.74 -19.89
CA LYS A 191 16.43 22.34 -18.91
C LYS A 191 16.43 21.59 -17.58
N PHE A 192 15.26 21.23 -17.04
CA PHE A 192 15.15 20.44 -15.81
C PHE A 192 15.87 19.09 -15.93
N ILE A 193 15.64 18.37 -17.04
CA ILE A 193 16.28 17.07 -17.31
C ILE A 193 17.81 17.24 -17.34
N GLN A 194 18.30 18.24 -18.05
CA GLN A 194 19.72 18.52 -18.17
C GLN A 194 20.34 18.87 -16.81
N GLU A 195 19.77 19.84 -16.10
CA GLU A 195 20.27 20.30 -14.80
C GLU A 195 20.28 19.17 -13.75
N LEU A 196 19.24 18.31 -13.72
CA LEU A 196 19.20 17.18 -12.78
C LEU A 196 20.24 16.10 -13.13
N ARG A 197 20.46 15.82 -14.43
CA ARG A 197 21.51 14.90 -14.88
C ARG A 197 22.90 15.40 -14.53
N ASP A 198 23.14 16.70 -14.68
CA ASP A 198 24.43 17.34 -14.37
C ASP A 198 24.81 17.25 -12.88
N LYS A 199 23.84 17.04 -12.00
CA LYS A 199 24.10 16.74 -10.57
C LYS A 199 24.77 15.38 -10.35
N LYS A 200 24.65 14.44 -11.29
CA LYS A 200 25.26 13.09 -11.23
C LYS A 200 24.90 12.33 -9.94
N PHE A 201 23.68 12.48 -9.47
CA PHE A 201 23.18 11.70 -8.33
C PHE A 201 23.12 10.21 -8.69
N ALA A 202 23.53 9.35 -7.76
CA ALA A 202 23.62 7.91 -8.01
C ALA A 202 22.25 7.25 -8.21
N HIS A 203 21.23 7.72 -7.49
CA HIS A 203 19.92 7.05 -7.38
C HIS A 203 18.72 7.97 -7.69
N VAL A 204 18.97 9.21 -8.10
CA VAL A 204 17.92 10.18 -8.44
C VAL A 204 17.94 10.44 -9.94
N LYS A 205 16.80 10.25 -10.62
CA LYS A 205 16.67 10.37 -12.08
C LYS A 205 15.51 11.30 -12.45
N PRO A 206 15.60 12.07 -13.55
CA PRO A 206 14.46 12.79 -14.10
C PRO A 206 13.45 11.81 -14.73
N ILE A 207 12.17 12.18 -14.71
CA ILE A 207 11.07 11.49 -15.40
C ILE A 207 10.18 12.52 -16.11
N VAL A 208 9.82 12.26 -17.36
CA VAL A 208 8.93 13.15 -18.14
C VAL A 208 7.51 13.04 -17.59
N THR A 209 6.89 14.18 -17.27
CA THR A 209 5.66 14.19 -16.45
C THR A 209 4.60 15.14 -17.03
N PRO A 210 3.95 14.79 -18.16
CA PRO A 210 2.64 15.36 -18.45
C PRO A 210 1.72 15.05 -17.25
N ARG A 211 0.99 16.04 -16.73
CA ARG A 211 0.13 15.77 -15.56
C ARG A 211 -0.92 14.72 -15.92
N PHE A 212 -1.71 15.01 -16.94
CA PHE A 212 -2.77 14.19 -17.52
C PHE A 212 -3.22 14.83 -18.83
N VAL A 213 -4.07 14.16 -19.62
CA VAL A 213 -4.48 14.63 -20.95
C VAL A 213 -5.22 15.97 -20.89
N LEU A 214 -6.06 16.19 -19.87
CA LEU A 214 -6.87 17.42 -19.74
C LEU A 214 -6.06 18.70 -19.51
N SER A 215 -4.78 18.60 -19.12
CA SER A 215 -3.93 19.77 -18.88
C SER A 215 -2.86 19.98 -19.94
N CYS A 216 -2.81 19.14 -20.97
CA CYS A 216 -1.75 19.15 -21.96
C CYS A 216 -2.36 19.20 -23.36
N SER A 217 -2.06 20.25 -24.11
CA SER A 217 -2.38 20.30 -25.53
C SER A 217 -1.70 19.15 -26.28
N SER A 218 -2.27 18.73 -27.41
CA SER A 218 -1.67 17.71 -28.29
C SER A 218 -0.24 18.08 -28.72
N ALA A 219 0.04 19.38 -28.90
CA ALA A 219 1.37 19.87 -29.23
C ALA A 219 2.36 19.66 -28.08
N LEU A 220 1.95 19.93 -26.84
CA LEU A 220 2.77 19.65 -25.66
C LEU A 220 2.98 18.14 -25.49
N LEU A 221 1.93 17.32 -25.59
CA LEU A 221 2.03 15.87 -25.48
C LEU A 221 3.03 15.28 -26.48
N SER A 222 2.95 15.66 -27.76
CA SER A 222 3.93 15.26 -28.78
C SER A 222 5.35 15.70 -28.43
N SER A 223 5.53 16.95 -27.99
CA SER A 223 6.85 17.48 -27.64
C SER A 223 7.47 16.72 -26.47
N LEU A 224 6.69 16.38 -25.45
CA LEU A 224 7.14 15.58 -24.31
C LEU A 224 7.47 14.14 -24.71
N GLY A 225 6.71 13.53 -25.63
CA GLY A 225 7.02 12.22 -26.19
C GLY A 225 8.36 12.19 -26.92
N GLU A 226 8.62 13.21 -27.75
CA GLU A 226 9.92 13.35 -28.43
C GLU A 226 11.07 13.60 -27.45
N ILE A 227 10.86 14.42 -26.40
CA ILE A 227 11.86 14.61 -25.33
C ILE A 227 12.16 13.28 -24.64
N ALA A 228 11.15 12.50 -24.26
CA ALA A 228 11.32 11.23 -23.58
C ALA A 228 12.11 10.24 -24.44
N LYS A 229 11.73 10.11 -25.72
CA LYS A 229 12.38 9.23 -26.71
C LYS A 229 13.83 9.63 -26.97
N LYS A 230 14.09 10.91 -27.25
CA LYS A 230 15.45 11.45 -27.51
C LYS A 230 16.40 11.19 -26.34
N ASN A 231 15.87 11.17 -25.12
CA ASN A 231 16.66 11.08 -23.90
C ASN A 231 16.60 9.69 -23.22
N ASP A 232 15.89 8.72 -23.78
CA ASP A 232 15.62 7.39 -23.19
C ASP A 232 15.10 7.45 -21.75
N LEU A 233 14.16 8.37 -21.50
CA LEU A 233 13.61 8.66 -20.18
C LEU A 233 12.35 7.86 -19.87
N HIS A 234 12.13 7.66 -18.57
CA HIS A 234 10.84 7.27 -18.04
C HIS A 234 9.79 8.35 -18.27
N ILE A 235 8.53 7.92 -18.25
CA ILE A 235 7.35 8.78 -18.35
C ILE A 235 6.40 8.42 -17.21
N GLN A 236 5.77 9.42 -16.58
CA GLN A 236 4.66 9.21 -15.66
C GLN A 236 3.49 10.14 -16.00
N SER A 237 2.26 9.64 -15.85
CA SER A 237 1.02 10.43 -16.02
C SER A 237 -0.14 9.75 -15.27
N HIS A 238 -1.34 10.35 -15.34
CA HIS A 238 -2.59 9.74 -14.87
C HIS A 238 -3.38 9.18 -16.07
N ILE A 239 -4.15 8.12 -15.84
CA ILE A 239 -5.03 7.55 -16.86
C ILE A 239 -6.30 6.97 -16.25
N SER A 240 -7.44 7.24 -16.88
CA SER A 240 -8.74 6.61 -16.60
C SER A 240 -9.03 6.46 -15.10
N GLU A 241 -8.83 7.54 -14.34
CA GLU A 241 -8.98 7.52 -12.88
C GLU A 241 -10.45 7.52 -12.49
N ASN A 242 -11.21 8.47 -13.03
CA ASN A 242 -12.65 8.61 -12.77
C ASN A 242 -13.46 8.70 -14.08
N LYS A 243 -14.77 8.50 -14.00
CA LYS A 243 -15.64 8.46 -15.18
C LYS A 243 -15.74 9.82 -15.90
N THR A 244 -15.86 10.90 -15.15
CA THR A 244 -15.97 12.26 -15.72
C THR A 244 -14.71 12.65 -16.49
N GLU A 245 -13.53 12.25 -16.02
CA GLU A 245 -12.27 12.45 -16.72
C GLU A 245 -12.26 11.69 -18.05
N VAL A 246 -12.67 10.42 -18.06
CA VAL A 246 -12.77 9.60 -19.29
C VAL A 246 -13.71 10.26 -20.31
N GLU A 247 -14.91 10.67 -19.88
CA GLU A 247 -15.90 11.34 -20.74
C GLU A 247 -15.36 12.66 -21.35
N VAL A 248 -14.59 13.42 -20.57
CA VAL A 248 -13.96 14.66 -21.05
C VAL A 248 -12.85 14.35 -22.06
N VAL A 249 -12.03 13.31 -21.85
CA VAL A 249 -11.02 12.90 -22.82
C VAL A 249 -11.65 12.46 -24.14
N GLU A 250 -12.71 11.65 -24.10
CA GLU A 250 -13.45 11.24 -25.30
C GLU A 250 -14.01 12.44 -26.08
N SER A 251 -14.46 13.47 -25.35
CA SER A 251 -14.97 14.72 -25.94
C SER A 251 -13.85 15.57 -26.59
N LEU A 252 -12.68 15.63 -25.96
CA LEU A 252 -11.51 16.37 -26.46
C LEU A 252 -10.80 15.65 -27.62
N PHE A 253 -10.86 14.32 -27.64
CA PHE A 253 -10.22 13.47 -28.65
C PHE A 253 -11.20 12.46 -29.26
N PRO A 254 -12.20 12.92 -30.05
CA PRO A 254 -13.22 12.04 -30.61
C PRO A 254 -12.63 10.85 -31.39
N GLY A 255 -13.13 9.65 -31.10
CA GLY A 255 -12.68 8.41 -31.74
C GLY A 255 -11.32 7.88 -31.23
N SER A 256 -10.82 8.38 -30.11
CA SER A 256 -9.63 7.86 -29.42
C SER A 256 -10.00 7.46 -28.00
N SER A 257 -9.58 6.27 -27.55
CA SER A 257 -9.58 5.97 -26.11
C SER A 257 -8.55 6.85 -25.38
N TYR A 258 -8.63 6.91 -24.05
CA TYR A 258 -7.62 7.62 -23.24
C TYR A 258 -6.21 7.06 -23.52
N THR A 259 -6.09 5.73 -23.60
CA THR A 259 -4.82 5.08 -23.95
C THR A 259 -4.32 5.48 -25.33
N ASP A 260 -5.20 5.58 -26.33
CA ASP A 260 -4.82 5.96 -27.70
C ASP A 260 -4.20 7.35 -27.77
N VAL A 261 -4.65 8.29 -26.94
CA VAL A 261 -4.06 9.64 -26.88
C VAL A 261 -2.58 9.53 -26.53
N TYR A 262 -2.22 8.81 -25.47
CA TYR A 262 -0.81 8.62 -25.10
C TYR A 262 -0.02 7.82 -26.13
N VAL A 263 -0.63 6.83 -26.78
CA VAL A 263 0.03 6.06 -27.85
C VAL A 263 0.37 6.97 -29.04
N LYS A 264 -0.59 7.78 -29.51
CA LYS A 264 -0.41 8.69 -30.66
C LYS A 264 0.69 9.72 -30.42
N HIS A 265 0.87 10.13 -29.17
CA HIS A 265 1.90 11.11 -28.77
C HIS A 265 3.23 10.46 -28.34
N GLY A 266 3.41 9.15 -28.50
CA GLY A 266 4.65 8.47 -28.15
C GLY A 266 4.93 8.42 -26.64
N LEU A 267 3.90 8.57 -25.81
CA LEU A 267 4.00 8.64 -24.35
C LEU A 267 3.70 7.32 -23.63
N LEU A 268 3.23 6.29 -24.35
CA LEU A 268 3.02 4.94 -23.81
C LEU A 268 4.14 3.99 -24.29
N THR A 269 5.16 3.84 -23.44
CA THR A 269 6.41 3.12 -23.72
C THR A 269 6.67 2.04 -22.66
N ASN A 270 7.75 1.28 -22.83
CA ASN A 270 8.17 0.27 -21.87
C ASN A 270 8.70 0.84 -20.54
N LYS A 271 8.88 2.17 -20.45
CA LYS A 271 9.28 2.94 -19.25
C LYS A 271 8.19 3.93 -18.82
N THR A 272 6.95 3.73 -19.26
CA THR A 272 5.81 4.55 -18.87
C THR A 272 5.09 3.95 -17.66
N VAL A 273 4.79 4.79 -16.68
CA VAL A 273 3.95 4.47 -15.52
C VAL A 273 2.69 5.31 -15.55
N MET A 274 1.52 4.68 -15.56
CA MET A 274 0.23 5.38 -15.50
C MET A 274 -0.45 5.14 -14.16
N ALA A 275 -0.79 6.21 -13.45
CA ALA A 275 -1.52 6.13 -12.20
C ALA A 275 -2.99 5.76 -12.42
N HIS A 276 -3.55 5.03 -11.46
CA HIS A 276 -4.96 4.63 -11.35
C HIS A 276 -5.39 3.50 -12.29
N GLY A 277 -5.80 3.82 -13.52
CA GLY A 277 -6.32 2.86 -14.49
C GLY A 277 -7.66 2.22 -14.11
N CYS A 278 -8.45 2.86 -13.25
CA CYS A 278 -9.72 2.33 -12.72
C CYS A 278 -10.71 1.90 -13.81
N HIS A 279 -10.76 2.65 -14.91
CA HIS A 279 -11.73 2.48 -15.99
C HIS A 279 -11.08 2.05 -17.31
N LEU A 280 -9.90 1.42 -17.27
CA LEU A 280 -9.28 0.84 -18.46
C LEU A 280 -10.07 -0.37 -18.95
N THR A 281 -10.29 -0.42 -20.26
CA THR A 281 -10.91 -1.57 -20.95
C THR A 281 -9.92 -2.72 -21.18
N ASP A 282 -10.43 -3.91 -21.51
CA ASP A 282 -9.59 -5.06 -21.87
C ASP A 282 -8.72 -4.76 -23.09
N GLU A 283 -9.24 -4.01 -24.07
CA GLU A 283 -8.52 -3.55 -25.25
C GLU A 283 -7.34 -2.64 -24.87
N GLU A 284 -7.57 -1.68 -23.96
CA GLU A 284 -6.50 -0.83 -23.46
C GLU A 284 -5.45 -1.61 -22.67
N LEU A 285 -5.86 -2.58 -21.84
CA LEU A 285 -4.93 -3.44 -21.11
C LEU A 285 -4.05 -4.27 -22.05
N LYS A 286 -4.57 -4.74 -23.19
CA LYS A 286 -3.76 -5.40 -24.24
C LYS A 286 -2.69 -4.44 -24.79
N ILE A 287 -3.05 -3.19 -25.06
CA ILE A 287 -2.10 -2.17 -25.53
C ILE A 287 -1.02 -1.90 -24.48
N PHE A 288 -1.38 -1.79 -23.20
CA PHE A 288 -0.42 -1.65 -22.10
C PHE A 288 0.59 -2.79 -22.07
N HIS A 289 0.12 -4.03 -22.22
CA HIS A 289 0.98 -5.21 -22.28
C HIS A 289 1.93 -5.16 -23.48
N GLU A 290 1.41 -4.89 -24.68
CA GLU A 290 2.20 -4.80 -25.91
C GLU A 290 3.27 -3.70 -25.86
N ARG A 291 2.96 -2.56 -25.24
CA ARG A 291 3.90 -1.45 -25.07
C ARG A 291 4.86 -1.65 -23.89
N GLY A 292 4.58 -2.60 -23.01
CA GLY A 292 5.35 -2.86 -21.79
C GLY A 292 5.22 -1.76 -20.73
N ALA A 293 4.13 -0.98 -20.78
CA ALA A 293 3.83 0.07 -19.80
C ALA A 293 3.34 -0.54 -18.48
N GLY A 294 3.49 0.21 -17.39
CA GLY A 294 3.06 -0.20 -16.06
C GLY A 294 1.94 0.66 -15.49
N ILE A 295 1.19 0.09 -14.56
CA ILE A 295 0.14 0.77 -13.81
C ILE A 295 0.58 0.96 -12.35
N ALA A 296 0.41 2.17 -11.83
CA ALA A 296 0.53 2.47 -10.40
C ALA A 296 -0.87 2.43 -9.75
N HIS A 297 -1.18 1.32 -9.08
CA HIS A 297 -2.46 1.15 -8.38
C HIS A 297 -2.49 1.99 -7.09
N CYS A 298 -3.41 2.94 -7.02
CA CYS A 298 -3.53 3.91 -5.92
C CYS A 298 -4.84 3.72 -5.12
N PRO A 299 -5.05 2.58 -4.44
CA PRO A 299 -6.35 2.20 -3.89
C PRO A 299 -6.89 3.16 -2.82
N ASN A 300 -6.01 3.78 -2.01
CA ASN A 300 -6.42 4.76 -1.00
C ASN A 300 -7.07 5.97 -1.68
N SER A 301 -6.38 6.56 -2.66
CA SER A 301 -6.89 7.70 -3.43
C SER A 301 -8.17 7.36 -4.18
N ASN A 302 -8.17 6.24 -4.90
CA ASN A 302 -9.31 5.80 -5.71
C ASN A 302 -10.61 5.70 -4.89
N THR A 303 -10.51 5.22 -3.65
CA THR A 303 -11.66 5.13 -2.74
C THR A 303 -12.02 6.50 -2.15
N THR A 304 -11.02 7.28 -1.79
CA THR A 304 -11.18 8.58 -1.11
C THR A 304 -11.84 9.61 -2.01
N LEU A 305 -11.43 9.68 -3.28
CA LEU A 305 -11.95 10.63 -4.27
C LEU A 305 -13.16 10.08 -5.06
N ILE A 306 -13.67 8.90 -4.66
CA ILE A 306 -14.81 8.25 -5.32
C ILE A 306 -14.53 8.00 -6.81
N SER A 307 -13.27 7.70 -7.15
CA SER A 307 -12.82 7.56 -8.53
C SER A 307 -13.28 6.24 -9.14
N GLY A 308 -13.13 5.14 -8.40
CA GLY A 308 -13.46 3.79 -8.84
C GLY A 308 -12.65 2.72 -8.11
N THR A 309 -12.70 1.47 -8.60
CA THR A 309 -11.86 0.38 -8.10
C THR A 309 -11.15 -0.30 -9.26
N LEU A 310 -9.81 -0.33 -9.24
CA LEU A 310 -9.03 -1.04 -10.25
C LEU A 310 -9.22 -2.56 -10.08
N ASN A 311 -9.63 -3.25 -11.15
CA ASN A 311 -9.66 -4.71 -11.17
C ASN A 311 -8.25 -5.28 -11.37
N VAL A 312 -7.50 -5.42 -10.27
CA VAL A 312 -6.12 -5.94 -10.28
C VAL A 312 -6.02 -7.34 -10.90
N LYS A 313 -7.01 -8.22 -10.66
CA LYS A 313 -7.00 -9.57 -11.25
C LYS A 313 -7.12 -9.51 -12.77
N ASN A 314 -7.91 -8.59 -13.31
CA ASN A 314 -7.99 -8.39 -14.75
C ASN A 314 -6.68 -7.83 -15.34
N VAL A 315 -6.02 -6.90 -14.63
CA VAL A 315 -4.69 -6.39 -15.03
C VAL A 315 -3.65 -7.51 -15.06
N GLN A 316 -3.63 -8.37 -14.04
CA GLN A 316 -2.74 -9.53 -13.96
C GLN A 316 -3.03 -10.55 -15.07
N LYS A 317 -4.30 -10.82 -15.38
CA LYS A 317 -4.73 -11.68 -16.49
C LYS A 317 -4.16 -11.20 -17.83
N HIS A 318 -4.14 -9.88 -18.04
CA HIS A 318 -3.56 -9.24 -19.22
C HIS A 318 -2.03 -9.08 -19.17
N LYS A 319 -1.37 -9.54 -18.10
CA LYS A 319 0.10 -9.48 -17.93
C LYS A 319 0.67 -8.07 -18.04
N VAL A 320 -0.07 -7.08 -17.59
CA VAL A 320 0.40 -5.68 -17.47
C VAL A 320 1.22 -5.55 -16.19
N LYS A 321 2.34 -4.81 -16.25
CA LYS A 321 3.17 -4.54 -15.07
C LYS A 321 2.35 -3.74 -14.04
N LEU A 322 2.41 -4.12 -12.77
CA LEU A 322 1.59 -3.52 -11.73
C LEU A 322 2.39 -3.29 -10.44
N GLY A 323 2.27 -2.08 -9.91
CA GLY A 323 2.87 -1.63 -8.66
C GLY A 323 1.87 -0.84 -7.83
N LEU A 324 2.26 -0.42 -6.63
CA LEU A 324 1.39 0.35 -5.74
C LEU A 324 1.88 1.80 -5.62
N GLY A 325 0.94 2.73 -5.62
CA GLY A 325 1.16 4.14 -5.31
C GLY A 325 0.46 4.55 -4.02
N THR A 326 1.01 5.55 -3.32
CA THR A 326 0.29 6.21 -2.23
C THR A 326 -0.64 7.30 -2.73
N ASP A 327 -0.27 7.96 -3.81
CA ASP A 327 -0.97 9.09 -4.41
C ASP A 327 -1.30 10.20 -3.39
N VAL A 328 -0.34 10.55 -2.53
CA VAL A 328 -0.52 11.72 -1.68
C VAL A 328 -0.81 12.95 -2.57
N ALA A 329 -1.85 13.75 -2.34
CA ALA A 329 -2.78 13.75 -1.20
C ALA A 329 -4.20 13.26 -1.51
N GLY A 330 -4.47 12.80 -2.74
CA GLY A 330 -5.73 12.09 -3.04
C GLY A 330 -5.86 10.87 -2.13
N GLY A 331 -4.76 10.15 -1.94
CA GLY A 331 -4.53 9.23 -0.86
C GLY A 331 -4.07 9.93 0.41
N TYR A 332 -4.74 9.68 1.53
CA TYR A 332 -4.46 10.34 2.81
C TYR A 332 -3.34 9.71 3.64
N SER A 333 -2.65 8.70 3.11
CA SER A 333 -1.54 8.01 3.76
C SER A 333 -0.27 8.11 2.92
N SER A 334 0.86 8.40 3.57
CA SER A 334 2.20 8.36 2.95
C SER A 334 2.92 7.03 3.16
N SER A 335 2.20 6.00 3.63
CA SER A 335 2.75 4.68 3.95
C SER A 335 2.35 3.65 2.91
N MET A 336 3.34 2.99 2.32
CA MET A 336 3.12 1.86 1.41
C MET A 336 2.44 0.66 2.09
N LEU A 337 2.56 0.52 3.42
CA LEU A 337 1.80 -0.49 4.17
C LEU A 337 0.29 -0.21 4.14
N ASP A 338 -0.11 1.06 4.08
CA ASP A 338 -1.52 1.40 3.89
C ASP A 338 -1.96 1.06 2.47
N SER A 339 -1.20 1.44 1.44
CA SER A 339 -1.50 1.06 0.05
C SER A 339 -1.66 -0.46 -0.11
N LEU A 340 -0.77 -1.26 0.50
CA LEU A 340 -0.86 -2.72 0.51
C LEU A 340 -2.19 -3.21 1.11
N ARG A 341 -2.60 -2.69 2.28
CA ARG A 341 -3.87 -3.06 2.91
C ARG A 341 -5.06 -2.67 2.05
N ARG A 342 -5.02 -1.45 1.52
CA ARG A 342 -6.09 -0.92 0.67
C ARG A 342 -6.22 -1.68 -0.65
N THR A 343 -5.13 -2.25 -1.18
CA THR A 343 -5.18 -3.19 -2.32
C THR A 343 -5.90 -4.50 -1.97
N VAL A 344 -5.65 -5.04 -0.77
CA VAL A 344 -6.38 -6.24 -0.32
C VAL A 344 -7.87 -5.91 -0.12
N ASP A 345 -8.18 -4.78 0.52
CA ASP A 345 -9.55 -4.32 0.74
C ASP A 345 -10.28 -4.10 -0.60
N SER A 346 -9.65 -3.40 -1.55
CA SER A 346 -10.25 -3.11 -2.86
C SER A 346 -10.57 -4.38 -3.65
N SER A 347 -9.69 -5.38 -3.61
CA SER A 347 -9.96 -6.67 -4.26
C SER A 347 -11.12 -7.45 -3.64
N LYS A 348 -11.34 -7.30 -2.32
CA LYS A 348 -12.52 -7.89 -1.64
C LYS A 348 -13.80 -7.15 -1.97
N ILE A 349 -13.72 -5.82 -2.10
CA ILE A 349 -14.86 -4.99 -2.52
C ILE A 349 -15.34 -5.41 -3.92
N MET A 350 -14.42 -5.66 -4.85
CA MET A 350 -14.78 -6.21 -6.17
C MET A 350 -15.55 -7.53 -6.04
N CYS A 351 -15.08 -8.44 -5.18
CA CYS A 351 -15.76 -9.71 -4.94
C CYS A 351 -17.16 -9.54 -4.32
N ILE A 352 -17.33 -8.59 -3.40
CA ILE A 352 -18.64 -8.22 -2.83
C ILE A 352 -19.62 -7.76 -3.92
N HIS A 353 -19.13 -7.09 -4.96
CA HIS A 353 -19.92 -6.60 -6.08
C HIS A 353 -20.11 -7.61 -7.22
N GLY A 354 -19.78 -8.89 -7.00
CA GLY A 354 -20.06 -9.98 -7.94
C GLY A 354 -18.90 -10.36 -8.86
N ASP A 355 -17.69 -9.85 -8.62
CA ASP A 355 -16.49 -10.41 -9.26
C ASP A 355 -16.19 -11.79 -8.63
N GLU A 356 -16.30 -12.85 -9.42
CA GLU A 356 -16.06 -14.23 -8.97
C GLU A 356 -14.56 -14.55 -8.80
N THR A 357 -13.65 -13.64 -9.15
CA THR A 357 -12.21 -13.84 -8.94
C THR A 357 -11.86 -13.82 -7.45
N GLN A 358 -10.93 -14.69 -7.05
CA GLN A 358 -10.46 -14.73 -5.68
C GLN A 358 -9.79 -13.39 -5.31
N PRO A 359 -10.12 -12.77 -4.16
CA PRO A 359 -9.46 -11.56 -3.70
C PRO A 359 -7.94 -11.75 -3.57
N LEU A 360 -7.20 -10.65 -3.67
CA LEU A 360 -5.76 -10.69 -3.50
C LEU A 360 -5.39 -11.10 -2.08
N THR A 361 -4.38 -11.95 -1.99
CA THR A 361 -3.71 -12.26 -0.74
C THR A 361 -2.77 -11.12 -0.35
N TYR A 362 -2.39 -11.07 0.93
CA TYR A 362 -1.36 -10.14 1.39
C TYR A 362 0.02 -10.42 0.76
N LYS A 363 0.28 -11.66 0.31
CA LYS A 363 1.53 -12.05 -0.35
C LYS A 363 1.62 -11.40 -1.72
N GLU A 364 0.54 -11.49 -2.51
CA GLU A 364 0.43 -10.80 -3.79
C GLU A 364 0.58 -9.28 -3.62
N ALA A 365 -0.12 -8.70 -2.64
CA ALA A 365 0.00 -7.26 -2.36
C ALA A 365 1.42 -6.85 -1.90
N PHE A 366 2.11 -7.71 -1.14
CA PHE A 366 3.52 -7.51 -0.77
C PHE A 366 4.46 -7.52 -1.99
N ARG A 367 4.24 -8.43 -2.94
CA ARG A 367 4.97 -8.44 -4.22
C ARG A 367 4.76 -7.14 -4.98
N LEU A 368 3.50 -6.67 -5.11
CA LEU A 368 3.20 -5.40 -5.79
C LEU A 368 3.89 -4.20 -5.11
N ALA A 369 4.00 -4.20 -3.78
CA ALA A 369 4.66 -3.15 -3.00
C ALA A 369 6.20 -3.15 -3.08
N THR A 370 6.80 -4.20 -3.65
CA THR A 370 8.27 -4.40 -3.71
C THR A 370 8.72 -4.68 -5.15
N LEU A 371 8.76 -5.95 -5.55
CA LEU A 371 9.23 -6.38 -6.87
C LEU A 371 8.33 -5.84 -8.01
N GLY A 372 7.01 -5.88 -7.86
CA GLY A 372 6.07 -5.37 -8.86
C GLY A 372 6.21 -3.87 -9.11
N GLY A 373 6.43 -3.09 -8.04
CA GLY A 373 6.77 -1.67 -8.17
C GLY A 373 8.09 -1.43 -8.91
N CYS A 374 9.10 -2.29 -8.72
CA CYS A 374 10.34 -2.23 -9.48
C CYS A 374 10.14 -2.58 -10.97
N GLU A 375 9.29 -3.57 -11.27
CA GLU A 375 8.95 -3.96 -12.64
C GLU A 375 8.25 -2.80 -13.37
N VAL A 376 7.31 -2.11 -12.71
CA VAL A 376 6.66 -0.91 -13.23
C VAL A 376 7.66 0.21 -13.53
N LEU A 377 8.59 0.47 -12.62
CA LEU A 377 9.64 1.47 -12.80
C LEU A 377 10.81 0.97 -13.67
N SER A 378 10.75 -0.26 -14.21
CA SER A 378 11.81 -0.88 -15.01
C SER A 378 13.19 -0.81 -14.34
N ILE A 379 13.21 -1.13 -13.04
CA ILE A 379 14.42 -1.22 -12.19
C ILE A 379 14.48 -2.56 -11.43
N ASP A 380 13.70 -3.55 -11.83
CA ASP A 380 13.66 -4.87 -11.19
C ASP A 380 14.98 -5.66 -11.32
N ASP A 381 15.81 -5.35 -12.31
CA ASP A 381 17.19 -5.84 -12.40
C ASP A 381 18.14 -5.17 -11.39
N CYS A 382 17.74 -4.02 -10.83
CA CYS A 382 18.57 -3.24 -9.90
C CYS A 382 18.20 -3.47 -8.43
N THR A 383 16.92 -3.64 -8.10
CA THR A 383 16.42 -3.71 -6.72
C THR A 383 15.06 -4.43 -6.65
N GLY A 384 14.43 -4.48 -5.47
CA GLY A 384 13.09 -5.04 -5.27
C GLY A 384 13.04 -6.44 -4.65
N ASN A 385 14.17 -7.16 -4.65
CA ASN A 385 14.35 -8.39 -3.89
C ASN A 385 15.82 -8.59 -3.47
N PHE A 386 16.19 -9.79 -3.03
CA PHE A 386 17.52 -10.10 -2.49
C PHE A 386 18.39 -10.93 -3.43
N GLU A 387 18.11 -10.87 -4.74
CA GLU A 387 18.94 -11.55 -5.74
C GLU A 387 20.36 -10.99 -5.77
N VAL A 388 21.34 -11.88 -5.96
CA VAL A 388 22.75 -11.50 -6.08
C VAL A 388 22.94 -10.57 -7.28
N GLY A 389 23.69 -9.48 -7.07
CA GLY A 389 23.92 -8.43 -8.07
C GLY A 389 23.01 -7.21 -7.95
N LYS A 390 21.92 -7.27 -7.16
CA LYS A 390 21.04 -6.12 -6.90
C LYS A 390 21.57 -5.20 -5.79
N ASP A 391 21.08 -3.97 -5.77
CA ASP A 391 21.30 -3.02 -4.67
C ASP A 391 20.61 -3.53 -3.40
N PHE A 392 21.26 -3.36 -2.25
CA PHE A 392 20.68 -3.74 -0.95
C PHE A 392 19.76 -2.62 -0.40
N ASP A 393 18.65 -2.36 -1.10
CA ASP A 393 17.57 -1.50 -0.60
C ASP A 393 16.65 -2.36 0.29
N ALA A 394 16.83 -2.25 1.62
CA ALA A 394 16.21 -3.18 2.57
C ALA A 394 15.73 -2.50 3.85
N LEU A 395 14.70 -3.09 4.46
CA LEU A 395 14.18 -2.72 5.77
C LEU A 395 14.51 -3.83 6.77
N ARG A 396 15.18 -3.47 7.87
CA ARG A 396 15.24 -4.33 9.06
C ARG A 396 13.97 -4.09 9.87
N VAL A 397 13.11 -5.10 9.91
CA VAL A 397 11.86 -5.05 10.67
C VAL A 397 12.08 -5.71 12.02
N ASN A 398 11.79 -4.98 13.09
CA ASN A 398 11.78 -5.50 14.45
C ASN A 398 10.34 -5.42 14.99
N VAL A 399 9.72 -6.59 15.19
CA VAL A 399 8.30 -6.65 15.61
C VAL A 399 8.12 -6.47 17.13
N TYR A 400 9.23 -6.48 17.86
CA TYR A 400 9.30 -6.27 19.32
C TYR A 400 9.88 -4.90 19.69
N ALA A 401 9.98 -3.99 18.72
CA ALA A 401 10.49 -2.65 18.92
C ALA A 401 9.65 -1.90 19.99
N PRO A 402 10.26 -1.03 20.82
CA PRO A 402 9.51 -0.22 21.78
C PRO A 402 8.36 0.56 21.13
N GLY A 403 7.15 0.38 21.63
CA GLY A 403 5.94 0.99 21.05
C GLY A 403 5.42 0.31 19.78
N SER A 404 5.84 -0.93 19.51
CA SER A 404 5.26 -1.78 18.47
C SER A 404 3.74 -1.91 18.65
N LEU A 405 3.00 -1.89 17.53
CA LEU A 405 1.55 -2.16 17.50
C LEU A 405 1.27 -3.67 17.35
N ILE A 406 2.32 -4.49 17.34
CA ILE A 406 2.27 -5.93 17.20
C ILE A 406 2.65 -6.55 18.54
N ASP A 407 1.66 -7.15 19.21
CA ASP A 407 1.89 -8.02 20.35
C ASP A 407 2.23 -9.44 19.89
N LEU A 408 3.28 -10.02 20.50
CA LEU A 408 3.66 -11.42 20.35
C LEU A 408 3.31 -12.18 21.62
N PHE A 409 2.65 -13.33 21.48
CA PHE A 409 2.24 -14.18 22.60
C PHE A 409 3.24 -15.33 22.81
N SER A 410 3.25 -15.96 23.99
CA SER A 410 4.21 -17.03 24.33
C SER A 410 4.11 -18.25 23.39
N GLU A 411 2.91 -18.56 22.89
CA GLU A 411 2.72 -19.59 21.86
C GLU A 411 3.38 -19.22 20.51
N ASP A 412 3.60 -17.93 20.26
CA ASP A 412 4.37 -17.42 19.12
C ASP A 412 5.89 -17.62 19.33
N LYS A 413 6.34 -17.64 20.60
CA LYS A 413 7.75 -17.83 21.01
C LYS A 413 8.16 -19.31 21.12
N GLU A 414 7.27 -20.17 21.62
CA GLU A 414 7.61 -21.58 21.86
C GLU A 414 7.79 -22.39 20.57
N LYS A 415 7.08 -22.06 19.48
CA LYS A 415 7.29 -22.71 18.18
C LYS A 415 8.58 -22.28 17.48
N THR A 416 9.21 -21.19 17.93
CA THR A 416 10.52 -20.72 17.48
C THR A 416 11.67 -21.27 18.32
N GLU A 417 11.46 -21.59 19.61
CA GLU A 417 12.50 -22.17 20.49
C GLU A 417 12.54 -23.71 20.57
N THR A 418 11.44 -24.44 20.33
CA THR A 418 11.35 -25.91 20.54
C THR A 418 12.03 -26.81 19.47
N ARG A 419 13.10 -26.35 18.80
CA ARG A 419 13.96 -27.25 18.01
C ARG A 419 15.46 -26.97 18.09
N ARG A 420 15.92 -26.24 19.11
CA ARG A 420 17.26 -26.50 19.66
C ARG A 420 17.14 -27.68 20.60
N VAL A 421 17.92 -28.73 20.35
CA VAL A 421 17.97 -30.01 21.10
C VAL A 421 16.98 -31.07 20.63
N THR A 422 17.39 -31.89 19.66
CA THR A 422 17.31 -33.37 19.74
C THR A 422 18.09 -33.97 18.58
N ASN A 423 19.42 -33.91 18.69
CA ASN A 423 20.31 -34.84 18.00
C ASN A 423 21.48 -35.17 18.93
N ARG A 424 21.17 -35.80 20.05
CA ARG A 424 22.14 -36.54 20.85
C ARG A 424 21.48 -37.83 21.32
N LYS A 425 21.85 -38.94 20.66
CA LYS A 425 21.70 -40.28 21.22
C LYS A 425 22.43 -40.33 22.57
N PRO A 426 21.90 -40.98 23.61
CA PRO A 426 22.58 -41.08 24.89
C PRO A 426 23.70 -42.11 24.79
N CYS A 427 24.95 -41.66 24.85
CA CYS A 427 26.08 -42.55 25.14
C CYS A 427 26.23 -42.64 26.66
N ARG A 428 26.12 -43.86 27.20
CA ARG A 428 26.37 -44.20 28.60
C ARG A 428 27.87 -44.46 28.82
N ARG A 429 28.35 -44.20 30.05
CA ARG A 429 29.74 -44.31 30.58
C ARG A 429 30.63 -43.15 30.11
N CYS A 430 31.39 -42.45 30.96
CA CYS A 430 32.27 -42.96 32.02
C CYS A 430 32.37 -42.02 33.25
N ASP A 431 32.89 -42.64 34.29
CA ASP A 431 33.05 -42.30 35.69
C ASP A 431 34.09 -41.20 36.06
N VAL A 432 33.79 -40.52 37.18
CA VAL A 432 34.66 -40.28 38.37
C VAL A 432 35.63 -39.08 38.45
N LYS A 433 35.25 -38.20 39.40
CA LYS A 433 35.97 -37.51 40.53
C LYS A 433 37.19 -36.58 40.29
N THR A 434 37.09 -35.36 40.87
CA THR A 434 38.00 -34.87 41.94
C THR A 434 37.36 -33.72 42.77
N PRO A 435 37.81 -33.46 44.03
CA PRO A 435 37.03 -32.85 45.13
C PRO A 435 37.45 -31.39 45.51
N PRO A 436 36.88 -30.77 46.58
CA PRO A 436 36.77 -29.32 46.75
C PRO A 436 37.82 -28.67 47.68
N SER A 437 38.07 -27.37 47.52
CA SER A 437 38.80 -26.50 48.47
C SER A 437 38.59 -25.03 48.10
N PHE A 438 38.59 -24.00 48.95
CA PHE A 438 38.44 -23.81 50.40
C PHE A 438 38.10 -22.32 50.61
N LEU A 439 37.16 -22.05 51.53
CA LEU A 439 36.95 -20.88 52.41
C LEU A 439 37.24 -19.41 52.00
N THR A 440 36.16 -18.62 52.15
CA THR A 440 35.98 -17.31 52.84
C THR A 440 36.74 -16.05 52.40
N LYS A 441 35.97 -14.96 52.23
CA LYS A 441 36.18 -13.71 53.00
C LYS A 441 34.99 -12.76 52.88
N GLU A 442 34.49 -12.38 54.06
CA GLU A 442 33.70 -11.18 54.31
C GLU A 442 34.41 -9.93 53.75
N GLY A 443 33.61 -8.93 53.35
CA GLY A 443 34.17 -7.65 52.91
C GLY A 443 33.18 -6.74 52.20
N ASN A 444 31.94 -6.70 52.68
CA ASN A 444 30.94 -5.76 52.21
C ASN A 444 31.21 -4.39 52.87
N LYS A 445 31.88 -3.47 52.14
CA LYS A 445 31.84 -1.99 52.31
C LYS A 445 32.96 -1.30 51.53
N GLN A 446 32.99 -1.44 50.20
CA GLN A 446 33.75 -0.51 49.32
C GLN A 446 33.40 -0.59 47.82
N ARG A 447 32.20 -1.09 47.46
CA ARG A 447 31.77 -1.19 46.05
C ARG A 447 30.57 -0.33 45.66
N GLU A 448 30.10 0.54 46.56
CA GLU A 448 28.98 1.46 46.29
C GLU A 448 29.40 2.89 45.93
N LYS A 449 30.67 3.26 46.09
CA LYS A 449 31.18 4.59 45.68
C LYS A 449 31.75 4.65 44.26
N LYS A 450 31.99 3.50 43.61
CA LYS A 450 32.48 3.41 42.22
C LYS A 450 31.38 3.20 41.17
N ARG A 451 30.11 3.05 41.59
CA ARG A 451 28.94 2.88 40.69
C ARG A 451 28.21 4.18 40.34
N ARG A 452 28.68 5.34 40.84
CA ARG A 452 28.10 6.67 40.55
C ARG A 452 28.95 7.55 39.62
N GLU A 453 30.17 7.17 39.26
CA GLU A 453 31.02 7.91 38.31
C GLU A 453 31.07 7.34 36.89
N ASP A 454 30.70 6.06 36.67
CA ASP A 454 30.69 5.46 35.33
C ASP A 454 29.36 5.64 34.55
N ARG A 455 28.39 6.41 35.09
CA ARG A 455 27.13 6.74 34.39
C ARG A 455 27.17 8.04 33.57
N ARG A 456 28.36 8.56 33.23
CA ARG A 456 28.50 9.80 32.43
C ARG A 456 29.36 9.69 31.18
N LYS A 457 29.76 8.48 30.75
CA LYS A 457 30.45 8.29 29.46
C LYS A 457 30.00 7.02 28.76
N ASP A 458 28.75 7.01 28.29
CA ASP A 458 28.37 6.16 27.15
C ASP A 458 27.25 6.84 26.35
N LYS A 459 27.68 7.73 25.45
CA LYS A 459 26.90 8.16 24.29
C LYS A 459 27.66 7.63 23.08
N ARG A 460 27.37 6.39 22.68
CA ARG A 460 27.76 5.88 21.37
C ARG A 460 26.51 5.72 20.53
N ALA A 461 26.58 6.33 19.34
CA ALA A 461 25.57 6.33 18.31
C ALA A 461 25.34 4.91 17.78
N GLU A 462 24.08 4.50 17.69
CA GLU A 462 23.66 3.31 16.93
C GLU A 462 23.19 3.79 15.55
N GLU A 463 23.90 3.35 14.52
CA GLU A 463 23.68 3.68 13.11
C GLU A 463 22.58 2.83 12.49
N PHE A 464 21.60 3.47 11.82
CA PHE A 464 20.73 2.83 10.84
C PHE A 464 21.27 3.05 9.43
N ILE A 465 21.07 2.02 8.60
CA ILE A 465 21.86 1.75 7.40
C ILE A 465 21.08 2.17 6.17
N TYR A 466 21.54 3.25 5.52
CA TYR A 466 21.26 3.57 4.13
C TYR A 466 22.61 3.59 3.38
N CYS A 467 22.68 3.00 2.19
CA CYS A 467 23.93 2.91 1.43
C CYS A 467 23.98 3.94 0.30
N CYS A 468 24.67 5.06 0.53
CA CYS A 468 25.28 5.85 -0.54
C CYS A 468 26.80 5.90 -0.28
N PRO A 469 27.65 5.39 -1.18
CA PRO A 469 29.09 5.50 -1.03
C PRO A 469 29.60 6.85 -1.56
N ARG A 470 30.25 7.60 -0.65
CA ARG A 470 31.17 8.74 -0.89
C ARG A 470 30.58 10.02 -1.50
N HIS A 471 30.51 11.09 -0.70
CA HIS A 471 31.04 12.41 -1.06
C HIS A 471 31.45 13.17 0.21
N LYS A 472 32.78 13.36 0.40
CA LYS A 472 33.32 14.37 1.31
C LYS A 472 33.34 15.70 0.55
N ALA A 473 32.39 16.58 0.80
CA ALA A 473 32.55 18.04 0.73
C ALA A 473 31.19 18.71 0.96
N LEU A 474 31.02 19.35 2.11
CA LEU A 474 30.52 20.71 2.30
C LEU A 474 30.20 20.88 3.78
N GLY A 475 30.94 21.79 4.42
CA GLY A 475 30.79 22.11 5.83
C GLY A 475 29.48 22.83 6.09
N LEU A 476 28.45 22.09 6.48
CA LEU A 476 27.30 22.60 7.22
C LEU A 476 27.19 21.78 8.51
N ARG A 477 27.63 22.37 9.63
CA ARG A 477 27.41 21.81 10.96
C ARG A 477 25.93 21.93 11.30
N THR A 478 25.14 20.90 11.01
CA THR A 478 23.84 20.69 11.64
C THR A 478 23.94 19.52 12.60
N ARG A 479 23.69 19.77 13.89
CA ARG A 479 23.52 18.74 14.91
C ARG A 479 22.20 18.01 14.64
N SER A 480 22.24 16.87 13.95
CA SER A 480 21.15 15.90 13.97
C SER A 480 21.69 14.47 13.84
N SER A 481 22.21 13.93 14.95
CA SER A 481 22.61 12.53 15.06
C SER A 481 21.80 11.84 16.16
N SER A 482 20.55 11.49 15.84
CA SER A 482 19.70 10.51 16.56
C SER A 482 18.25 10.71 16.11
N PHE A 483 17.78 10.10 15.03
CA PHE A 483 16.32 10.04 14.76
C PHE A 483 16.00 9.07 13.60
N LEU A 484 16.00 7.76 13.89
CA LEU A 484 15.22 6.73 13.18
C LEU A 484 14.95 5.60 14.18
N GLU A 485 14.20 5.91 15.24
CA GLU A 485 13.66 4.86 16.12
C GLU A 485 12.38 4.33 15.47
N ASN A 486 12.41 3.04 15.14
CA ASN A 486 11.26 2.18 14.87
C ASN A 486 10.41 2.57 13.64
N ILE A 487 10.58 1.82 12.54
CA ILE A 487 9.49 1.66 11.57
C ILE A 487 8.29 1.16 12.39
N ARG A 488 7.21 1.94 12.47
CA ARG A 488 5.97 1.51 13.14
C ARG A 488 5.39 0.35 12.35
N VAL A 489 5.76 -0.85 12.77
CA VAL A 489 5.25 -2.10 12.22
C VAL A 489 3.78 -2.21 12.62
N ASP A 490 2.91 -2.38 11.64
CA ASP A 490 1.46 -2.44 11.81
C ASP A 490 0.94 -3.74 11.11
N TYR A 491 -0.29 -4.17 11.41
CA TYR A 491 -0.91 -5.49 11.21
C TYR A 491 -0.61 -6.25 9.90
N SER A 492 -0.27 -5.60 8.77
CA SER A 492 0.03 -6.32 7.51
C SER A 492 1.33 -7.12 7.55
N ILE A 493 2.21 -6.88 8.52
CA ILE A 493 3.45 -7.65 8.73
C ILE A 493 3.21 -8.87 9.64
N LYS A 494 2.14 -8.89 10.46
CA LYS A 494 1.77 -10.08 11.26
C LYS A 494 1.57 -11.33 10.40
N SER A 495 1.19 -11.18 9.13
CA SER A 495 1.02 -12.31 8.22
C SER A 495 2.33 -12.86 7.66
N VAL A 496 3.38 -12.03 7.49
CA VAL A 496 4.75 -12.50 7.23
C VAL A 496 5.27 -13.28 8.44
N ILE A 497 4.97 -12.81 9.66
CA ILE A 497 5.20 -13.56 10.90
C ILE A 497 4.39 -14.88 10.91
N GLU A 498 3.17 -14.89 10.39
CA GLU A 498 2.36 -16.11 10.27
C GLU A 498 2.91 -17.12 9.24
N GLN A 499 3.55 -16.67 8.15
CA GLN A 499 4.23 -17.61 7.24
C GLN A 499 5.54 -18.16 7.85
N LEU A 500 6.23 -17.39 8.72
CA LEU A 500 7.23 -17.95 9.64
C LEU A 500 6.62 -19.03 10.57
N ARG A 501 5.29 -19.17 10.66
CA ARG A 501 4.58 -20.25 11.38
C ARG A 501 4.14 -21.42 10.48
N ILE A 502 3.64 -21.20 9.24
CA ILE A 502 2.83 -22.17 8.48
C ILE A 502 3.58 -23.30 7.70
N ASP A 503 4.78 -23.09 7.15
CA ASP A 503 5.44 -24.11 6.27
C ASP A 503 5.94 -25.39 6.99
N ARG A 504 5.46 -25.64 8.20
CA ARG A 504 5.74 -26.83 9.00
C ARG A 504 4.51 -27.74 9.18
N ALA A 505 3.34 -27.37 8.68
CA ALA A 505 2.10 -28.14 8.83
C ALA A 505 1.74 -29.05 7.63
N MET A 506 2.54 -29.10 6.56
CA MET A 506 2.33 -30.02 5.43
C MET A 506 3.24 -31.25 5.53
N ALA A 507 3.07 -31.99 6.62
CA ALA A 507 3.45 -33.39 6.74
C ALA A 507 2.58 -34.05 7.82
N GLN A 508 1.26 -33.96 7.66
CA GLN A 508 0.30 -34.88 8.28
C GLN A 508 -1.07 -34.68 7.63
N GLU A 509 -1.57 -35.75 7.03
CA GLU A 509 -2.87 -35.82 6.38
C GLU A 509 -4.04 -35.59 7.36
N THR A 510 -5.15 -35.10 6.80
CA THR A 510 -6.55 -35.17 7.24
C THR A 510 -6.99 -34.44 8.53
N ASN A 511 -7.80 -33.40 8.38
CA ASN A 511 -9.26 -33.53 8.55
C ASN A 511 -9.99 -32.26 8.09
N GLN A 512 -11.03 -32.47 7.28
CA GLN A 512 -11.96 -31.44 6.81
C GLN A 512 -12.65 -30.78 8.01
N SER A 513 -12.72 -29.44 8.01
CA SER A 513 -13.57 -28.71 8.94
C SER A 513 -15.02 -28.79 8.44
N PRO A 514 -16.01 -29.21 9.25
CA PRO A 514 -17.38 -29.38 8.78
C PRO A 514 -18.07 -28.02 8.56
N VAL A 515 -18.89 -28.00 7.51
CA VAL A 515 -19.85 -26.94 7.13
C VAL A 515 -20.72 -26.54 8.33
N PRO A 516 -21.16 -25.28 8.49
CA PRO A 516 -22.02 -24.88 9.60
C PRO A 516 -23.32 -25.70 9.64
N ILE A 517 -23.57 -26.42 10.72
CA ILE A 517 -24.77 -27.24 10.91
C ILE A 517 -25.82 -26.38 11.63
N LEU A 518 -27.04 -26.34 11.13
CA LEU A 518 -28.16 -25.68 11.83
C LEU A 518 -28.54 -26.46 13.08
N CYS A 519 -28.97 -25.74 14.11
CA CYS A 519 -29.38 -26.31 15.38
C CYS A 519 -30.47 -27.36 15.17
N THR A 520 -30.26 -28.56 15.73
CA THR A 520 -31.18 -29.71 15.58
C THR A 520 -32.59 -29.46 16.14
N THR A 521 -32.77 -28.45 16.98
CA THR A 521 -34.09 -28.00 17.46
C THR A 521 -34.82 -27.05 16.51
N GLY A 522 -34.22 -26.70 15.36
CA GLY A 522 -34.85 -25.86 14.35
C GLY A 522 -34.97 -24.39 14.72
N CYS A 523 -34.23 -23.90 15.72
CA CYS A 523 -34.37 -22.53 16.24
C CYS A 523 -33.72 -21.44 15.36
N GLY A 524 -33.16 -21.78 14.19
CA GLY A 524 -32.53 -20.84 13.27
C GLY A 524 -31.10 -20.40 13.63
N PHE A 525 -30.52 -20.94 14.70
CA PHE A 525 -29.11 -20.70 15.09
C PHE A 525 -28.21 -21.88 14.69
N TYR A 526 -26.89 -21.68 14.64
CA TYR A 526 -25.93 -22.76 14.36
C TYR A 526 -25.72 -23.67 15.57
N GLY A 527 -25.74 -24.98 15.32
CA GLY A 527 -25.47 -26.03 16.28
C GLY A 527 -23.99 -26.45 16.29
N ASN A 528 -23.58 -27.17 17.34
CA ASN A 528 -22.23 -27.72 17.46
C ASN A 528 -22.30 -29.25 17.63
N PRO A 529 -21.48 -30.03 16.92
CA PRO A 529 -21.42 -31.49 17.11
C PRO A 529 -21.17 -31.91 18.57
N ARG A 530 -20.43 -31.10 19.35
CA ARG A 530 -20.15 -31.33 20.77
C ARG A 530 -21.38 -31.16 21.68
N THR A 531 -22.44 -30.53 21.19
CA THR A 531 -23.72 -30.32 21.89
C THR A 531 -24.85 -31.08 21.19
N ASN A 532 -24.54 -32.24 20.58
CA ASN A 532 -25.48 -33.06 19.80
C ASN A 532 -26.21 -32.26 18.70
N GLY A 533 -25.49 -31.34 18.05
CA GLY A 533 -26.05 -30.48 17.00
C GLY A 533 -26.96 -29.37 17.51
N MET A 534 -27.08 -29.14 18.82
CA MET A 534 -27.87 -28.03 19.38
C MET A 534 -27.04 -26.75 19.53
N CYS A 535 -27.67 -25.57 19.46
CA CYS A 535 -27.02 -24.31 19.81
C CYS A 535 -26.87 -24.18 21.33
N SER A 536 -26.04 -23.25 21.79
CA SER A 536 -25.74 -23.08 23.22
C SER A 536 -26.98 -22.82 24.08
N VAL A 537 -28.00 -22.17 23.52
CA VAL A 537 -29.27 -21.88 24.21
C VAL A 537 -30.12 -23.14 24.33
N CYS A 538 -30.40 -23.82 23.22
CA CYS A 538 -31.21 -25.04 23.23
C CYS A 538 -30.54 -26.19 23.97
N TYR A 539 -29.20 -26.27 23.94
CA TYR A 539 -28.45 -27.26 24.71
C TYR A 539 -28.57 -27.03 26.23
N LYS A 540 -28.53 -25.77 26.67
CA LYS A 540 -28.71 -25.42 28.08
C LYS A 540 -30.12 -25.77 28.57
N GLU A 541 -31.12 -25.54 27.72
CA GLU A 541 -32.50 -25.91 28.00
C GLU A 541 -32.68 -27.44 28.03
N HIS A 542 -32.04 -28.17 27.11
CA HIS A 542 -32.00 -29.62 27.09
C HIS A 542 -31.39 -30.21 28.38
N LEU A 543 -30.26 -29.67 28.84
CA LEU A 543 -29.62 -30.07 30.10
C LEU A 543 -30.52 -29.79 31.31
N SER A 544 -31.21 -28.65 31.33
CA SER A 544 -32.14 -28.33 32.42
C SER A 544 -33.32 -29.32 32.49
N ARG A 545 -33.80 -29.81 31.33
CA ARG A 545 -34.86 -30.82 31.26
C ARG A 545 -34.36 -32.20 31.70
N GLN A 546 -33.12 -32.58 31.34
CA GLN A 546 -32.50 -33.82 31.84
C GLN A 546 -32.28 -33.82 33.35
N GLN A 547 -31.86 -32.68 33.91
CA GLN A 547 -31.68 -32.55 35.37
C GLN A 547 -33.02 -32.57 36.13
N SER A 548 -34.13 -32.22 35.47
CA SER A 548 -35.46 -32.32 36.05
C SER A 548 -36.10 -33.71 35.96
N SER A 549 -35.57 -34.63 35.13
CA SER A 549 -36.08 -35.99 34.97
C SER A 549 -35.52 -37.02 35.96
N ASP A 550 -34.47 -36.69 36.72
CA ASP A 550 -33.85 -37.58 37.73
C ASP A 550 -34.52 -37.54 39.12
N ARG A 551 -35.71 -36.97 39.25
CA ARG A 551 -36.54 -37.06 40.46
C ARG A 551 -37.95 -37.54 40.11
N SER A 552 -38.16 -38.85 40.19
CA SER A 552 -39.50 -39.45 40.18
C SER A 552 -39.81 -40.10 41.53
N PRO A 553 -41.07 -40.09 41.99
CA PRO A 553 -41.63 -41.20 42.72
C PRO A 553 -42.66 -41.97 41.86
N VAL A 554 -42.75 -43.25 42.21
CA VAL A 554 -43.43 -44.38 41.55
C VAL A 554 -44.96 -44.33 41.70
N SER A 555 -45.71 -44.74 40.66
CA SER A 555 -46.96 -45.52 40.79
C SER A 555 -47.61 -45.89 39.43
N SER A 556 -47.47 -47.18 39.07
CA SER A 556 -48.51 -48.14 38.61
C SER A 556 -49.49 -47.77 37.47
N LEU A 557 -49.38 -48.43 36.30
CA LEU A 557 -50.19 -49.59 35.86
C LEU A 557 -50.26 -49.76 34.31
N ALA A 558 -50.00 -51.02 33.91
CA ALA A 558 -50.57 -51.79 32.79
C ALA A 558 -50.18 -51.48 31.32
N GLY A 559 -49.61 -52.51 30.66
CA GLY A 559 -49.79 -52.79 29.22
C GLY A 559 -48.52 -53.11 28.42
N SER A 560 -48.13 -54.38 28.34
CA SER A 560 -47.13 -54.94 27.40
C SER A 560 -47.80 -55.42 26.08
N PRO A 561 -47.09 -56.01 25.09
CA PRO A 561 -45.99 -55.50 24.25
C PRO A 561 -46.21 -55.84 22.74
N SER A 562 -45.12 -55.81 21.92
CA SER A 562 -44.93 -56.33 20.54
C SER A 562 -45.23 -55.33 19.40
N SER A 563 -44.61 -55.34 18.20
CA SER A 563 -43.39 -55.94 17.61
C SER A 563 -43.30 -55.39 16.17
N GLU A 564 -42.08 -55.31 15.63
CA GLU A 564 -41.68 -55.48 14.21
C GLU A 564 -42.35 -54.73 13.02
N ALA A 565 -41.45 -54.10 12.25
CA ALA A 565 -41.23 -54.22 10.80
C ALA A 565 -42.38 -54.08 9.76
N SER A 566 -42.15 -53.12 8.86
CA SER A 566 -42.23 -53.18 7.39
C SER A 566 -43.54 -53.42 6.62
N ALA A 567 -43.72 -52.54 5.63
CA ALA A 567 -44.26 -52.73 4.27
C ALA A 567 -45.73 -52.36 3.95
N MET A 568 -45.84 -51.38 3.02
CA MET A 568 -46.78 -51.20 1.89
C MET A 568 -48.26 -51.62 2.00
N GLN A 569 -49.20 -50.68 1.75
CA GLN A 569 -49.99 -50.59 0.50
C GLN A 569 -51.05 -49.45 0.48
N ARG A 570 -51.06 -48.73 -0.66
CA ARG A 570 -52.18 -48.26 -1.54
C ARG A 570 -53.46 -47.61 -0.96
N LEU A 571 -53.85 -46.45 -1.53
CA LEU A 571 -54.89 -46.23 -2.58
C LEU A 571 -54.99 -44.70 -2.84
N GLU A 572 -54.70 -44.20 -4.04
CA GLU A 572 -55.59 -43.91 -5.19
C GLU A 572 -56.18 -42.48 -5.24
N GLY A 573 -56.26 -41.91 -6.45
CA GLY A 573 -56.97 -40.68 -6.79
C GLY A 573 -56.09 -39.56 -7.37
N SER A 574 -55.45 -39.67 -8.54
CA SER A 574 -55.99 -39.65 -9.92
C SER A 574 -56.11 -38.24 -10.54
N VAL A 575 -55.34 -38.08 -11.65
CA VAL A 575 -55.55 -37.29 -12.90
C VAL A 575 -55.50 -35.74 -12.81
N SER A 576 -54.86 -34.96 -13.71
CA SER A 576 -54.41 -35.14 -15.12
C SER A 576 -53.26 -34.15 -15.41
N LYS A 577 -52.13 -34.52 -16.06
CA LYS A 577 -51.85 -34.54 -17.53
C LYS A 577 -52.30 -33.26 -18.26
N ALA A 578 -51.46 -32.59 -19.06
CA ALA A 578 -50.74 -33.18 -20.19
C ALA A 578 -49.39 -32.53 -20.54
N GLU A 579 -48.45 -33.40 -20.93
CA GLU A 579 -47.25 -33.21 -21.75
C GLU A 579 -47.66 -32.84 -23.22
N ALA A 580 -46.83 -32.53 -24.22
CA ALA A 580 -45.49 -32.98 -24.54
C ALA A 580 -44.94 -32.21 -25.78
N THR A 581 -43.60 -32.09 -25.89
CA THR A 581 -42.69 -32.40 -27.05
C THR A 581 -43.07 -31.98 -28.49
N CYS A 582 -42.20 -31.68 -29.47
CA CYS A 582 -40.74 -31.70 -29.71
C CYS A 582 -40.48 -31.13 -31.14
N ALA A 583 -39.19 -30.90 -31.46
CA ALA A 583 -38.55 -30.87 -32.80
C ALA A 583 -38.73 -29.60 -33.69
N GLU A 584 -37.64 -28.86 -33.99
CA GLU A 584 -36.77 -28.92 -35.21
C GLU A 584 -37.55 -28.55 -36.50
N SER A 585 -37.12 -27.70 -37.45
CA SER A 585 -35.81 -27.23 -37.91
C SER A 585 -36.00 -26.11 -38.97
N THR A 586 -35.00 -25.24 -39.14
CA THR A 586 -34.54 -24.57 -40.39
C THR A 586 -35.53 -23.98 -41.42
N SER A 587 -35.40 -22.69 -41.74
CA SER A 587 -34.86 -22.20 -43.04
C SER A 587 -35.09 -20.69 -43.25
N GLU A 588 -34.22 -20.14 -44.11
CA GLU A 588 -33.96 -18.75 -44.48
C GLU A 588 -35.12 -18.03 -45.22
N GLY A 589 -35.01 -16.70 -45.33
CA GLY A 589 -35.48 -15.99 -46.55
C GLY A 589 -36.31 -14.72 -46.36
N THR A 590 -35.62 -13.57 -46.27
CA THR A 590 -35.86 -12.30 -47.01
C THR A 590 -37.29 -11.75 -47.23
N SER A 591 -37.54 -10.51 -46.74
CA SER A 591 -38.06 -9.33 -47.48
C SER A 591 -38.20 -8.16 -46.47
N ALA A 592 -37.47 -7.04 -46.58
CA ALA A 592 -37.54 -5.91 -47.52
C ALA A 592 -38.56 -4.81 -47.14
N ALA A 593 -38.08 -3.56 -47.22
CA ALA A 593 -38.78 -2.25 -47.19
C ALA A 593 -39.18 -1.72 -45.78
N ALA A 594 -39.02 -0.44 -45.39
CA ALA A 594 -38.77 0.80 -46.13
C ALA A 594 -38.21 1.94 -45.21
N SER A 595 -37.26 2.70 -45.75
CA SER A 595 -37.01 4.17 -45.67
C SER A 595 -37.66 5.08 -44.60
N LEU A 596 -36.81 5.78 -43.81
CA LEU A 596 -36.49 7.26 -43.76
C LEU A 596 -37.61 8.33 -43.96
N PRO A 597 -37.46 9.65 -43.58
CA PRO A 597 -36.45 10.36 -42.77
C PRO A 597 -36.92 11.61 -41.89
N VAL A 598 -35.96 12.26 -41.19
CA VAL A 598 -35.73 13.73 -40.93
C VAL A 598 -36.76 14.54 -40.09
N THR A 599 -36.37 15.19 -38.99
CA THR A 599 -36.02 16.64 -38.98
C THR A 599 -35.24 17.12 -37.74
N GLN A 600 -34.44 18.14 -38.01
CA GLN A 600 -33.45 18.87 -37.22
C GLN A 600 -34.07 20.16 -36.65
N GLN A 601 -33.64 20.65 -35.49
CA GLN A 601 -33.71 22.08 -35.16
C GLN A 601 -32.66 22.48 -34.12
N MET A 602 -31.83 23.45 -34.51
CA MET A 602 -30.95 24.27 -33.66
C MET A 602 -31.69 25.56 -33.26
N THR A 603 -31.33 26.16 -32.12
CA THR A 603 -31.29 27.63 -31.98
C THR A 603 -30.24 28.08 -30.96
N GLU A 604 -29.52 29.13 -31.36
CA GLU A 604 -28.47 29.91 -30.72
C GLU A 604 -28.96 30.82 -29.57
N MET A 605 -28.04 31.32 -28.74
CA MET A 605 -28.12 32.68 -28.18
C MET A 605 -26.74 33.33 -28.08
N SER A 606 -26.64 34.54 -28.65
CA SER A 606 -25.45 35.36 -28.85
C SER A 606 -25.30 36.50 -27.83
N ILE A 607 -24.05 36.78 -27.48
CA ILE A 607 -23.32 38.06 -27.28
C ILE A 607 -24.13 39.35 -27.00
N SER A 608 -23.66 40.14 -26.02
CA SER A 608 -23.60 41.61 -26.10
C SER A 608 -22.39 42.16 -25.32
N ARG A 609 -21.61 43.02 -25.99
CA ARG A 609 -20.48 43.85 -25.48
C ARG A 609 -21.02 45.21 -25.03
N GLU A 610 -20.43 45.81 -23.99
CA GLU A 610 -20.18 47.27 -23.92
C GLU A 610 -18.87 47.55 -23.16
N GLU A 611 -18.13 48.55 -23.65
CA GLU A 611 -16.85 49.07 -23.14
C GLU A 611 -17.07 50.10 -22.02
N SER A 612 -16.13 50.20 -21.07
CA SER A 612 -15.49 51.48 -20.67
C SER A 612 -14.54 51.30 -19.47
N SER A 613 -13.38 51.93 -19.58
CA SER A 613 -12.45 52.27 -18.49
C SER A 613 -12.41 53.80 -18.41
N PRO A 614 -12.04 54.48 -17.29
CA PRO A 614 -10.72 54.36 -16.66
C PRO A 614 -10.67 54.47 -15.10
N SER A 615 -9.50 54.13 -14.56
CA SER A 615 -9.00 54.29 -13.16
C SER A 615 -8.84 55.79 -12.74
N PRO A 616 -8.65 56.20 -11.46
CA PRO A 616 -7.44 55.89 -10.66
C PRO A 616 -7.53 55.83 -9.09
N ALA A 617 -6.53 55.17 -8.51
CA ALA A 617 -5.81 55.37 -7.21
C ALA A 617 -6.53 55.79 -5.90
N SER A 618 -6.31 55.04 -4.81
CA SER A 618 -5.43 55.45 -3.67
C SER A 618 -5.50 54.53 -2.42
N ASN A 619 -4.30 54.17 -1.95
CA ASN A 619 -3.75 54.09 -0.58
C ASN A 619 -4.50 53.44 0.63
N ILE A 620 -3.65 52.77 1.44
CA ILE A 620 -3.53 52.77 2.93
C ILE A 620 -3.76 51.42 3.67
N ALA A 621 -2.62 50.93 4.15
CA ALA A 621 -2.26 50.35 5.47
C ALA A 621 -2.64 48.93 5.93
N GLU A 622 -1.58 48.35 6.50
CA GLU A 622 -1.47 47.22 7.42
C GLU A 622 -2.47 47.27 8.59
N ALA A 623 -2.94 46.09 9.03
CA ALA A 623 -3.22 45.88 10.44
C ALA A 623 -3.09 44.40 10.85
N VAL A 624 -2.23 44.26 11.86
CA VAL A 624 -1.84 43.12 12.70
C VAL A 624 -3.00 42.29 13.25
N VAL A 625 -2.78 40.98 13.29
CA VAL A 625 -3.57 39.95 13.97
C VAL A 625 -3.32 40.00 15.48
N SER A 626 -4.39 40.09 16.27
CA SER A 626 -4.38 39.61 17.66
C SER A 626 -5.80 39.20 18.10
N GLN A 627 -5.89 37.96 18.57
CA GLN A 627 -7.07 37.34 19.19
C GLN A 627 -7.56 38.13 20.42
N PRO A 628 -8.81 37.89 20.86
CA PRO A 628 -8.92 37.45 22.25
C PRO A 628 -9.99 36.39 22.54
N THR A 629 -9.63 35.54 23.49
CA THR A 629 -10.48 34.73 24.37
C THR A 629 -11.30 35.62 25.32
N SER A 630 -12.55 35.25 25.62
CA SER A 630 -13.29 35.84 26.75
C SER A 630 -14.10 34.80 27.54
N SER A 631 -14.01 34.94 28.86
CA SER A 631 -14.70 34.21 29.92
C SER A 631 -15.82 35.08 30.54
N CYS A 632 -16.95 34.43 30.86
CA CYS A 632 -18.06 34.73 31.81
C CYS A 632 -17.98 36.00 32.69
N SER A 633 -19.01 36.75 33.10
CA SER A 633 -20.51 36.77 33.10
C SER A 633 -20.91 38.08 33.87
N PRO A 634 -22.18 38.40 34.28
CA PRO A 634 -23.53 38.26 33.69
C PRO A 634 -24.31 39.61 33.64
N LEU A 635 -25.48 39.67 32.98
CA LEU A 635 -26.68 40.42 33.45
C LEU A 635 -27.94 40.11 32.60
N SER A 636 -28.93 39.56 33.30
CA SER A 636 -30.41 39.52 33.19
C SER A 636 -31.18 39.77 31.86
N ASP A 637 -32.03 38.76 31.58
CA ASP A 637 -33.45 38.79 31.16
C ASP A 637 -33.89 39.39 29.81
N VAL A 638 -34.10 38.52 28.80
CA VAL A 638 -35.27 38.59 27.89
C VAL A 638 -35.67 37.19 27.35
N ALA A 639 -36.94 36.84 27.59
CA ALA A 639 -37.87 35.94 26.88
C ALA A 639 -37.41 34.54 26.36
N LYS A 640 -38.08 33.51 26.88
CA LYS A 640 -38.13 32.13 26.34
C LYS A 640 -38.68 32.11 24.90
N SER A 641 -37.86 31.69 23.95
CA SER A 641 -38.27 31.12 22.67
C SER A 641 -38.35 29.59 22.76
N PRO A 642 -39.20 28.90 21.98
CA PRO A 642 -39.36 27.45 22.06
C PRO A 642 -38.06 26.76 21.63
N ASP A 643 -37.61 25.82 22.46
CA ASP A 643 -36.40 25.01 22.32
C ASP A 643 -36.33 24.37 20.93
N SER A 644 -35.58 24.98 20.01
CA SER A 644 -35.13 24.33 18.79
C SER A 644 -34.04 23.35 19.19
N GLY A 645 -34.48 22.17 19.65
CA GLY A 645 -33.62 21.12 20.16
C GLY A 645 -32.44 20.90 19.24
N LYS A 646 -31.23 21.18 19.74
CA LYS A 646 -29.96 21.03 19.01
C LYS A 646 -29.96 19.72 18.23
N PRO A 647 -29.66 19.71 16.91
CA PRO A 647 -29.66 18.49 16.12
C PRO A 647 -28.71 17.49 16.77
N LYS A 648 -29.24 16.31 17.11
CA LYS A 648 -28.50 15.23 17.79
C LYS A 648 -27.45 14.69 16.82
N LYS A 649 -26.22 15.22 16.90
CA LYS A 649 -25.12 15.08 15.92
C LYS A 649 -24.67 13.66 15.57
N ASN A 650 -25.14 12.64 16.29
CA ASN A 650 -24.69 11.25 16.10
C ASN A 650 -25.88 10.31 15.92
N ARG A 651 -26.81 10.61 15.03
CA ARG A 651 -27.96 9.74 14.73
C ARG A 651 -28.07 9.47 13.23
N CYS A 652 -28.37 8.22 12.87
CA CYS A 652 -28.65 7.80 11.49
C CYS A 652 -29.77 8.67 10.91
N PHE A 653 -29.57 9.20 9.70
CA PHE A 653 -30.54 10.09 9.06
C PHE A 653 -31.91 9.43 8.91
N THR A 654 -31.93 8.15 8.50
CA THR A 654 -33.15 7.38 8.26
C THR A 654 -33.81 6.91 9.55
N CYS A 655 -33.10 6.14 10.39
CA CYS A 655 -33.73 5.46 11.53
C CYS A 655 -33.57 6.17 12.88
N ARG A 656 -32.86 7.31 12.90
CA ARG A 656 -32.56 8.13 14.10
C ARG A 656 -31.86 7.37 15.24
N LYS A 657 -31.39 6.13 15.03
CA LYS A 657 -30.58 5.39 16.00
C LYS A 657 -29.23 6.09 16.17
N ARG A 658 -28.64 6.00 17.37
CA ARG A 658 -27.30 6.56 17.59
C ARG A 658 -26.30 5.82 16.71
N VAL A 659 -25.45 6.57 16.03
CA VAL A 659 -24.36 6.04 15.20
C VAL A 659 -23.06 6.40 15.90
N GLY A 660 -22.20 5.40 16.10
CA GLY A 660 -20.83 5.56 16.54
C GLY A 660 -19.92 4.78 15.61
N LEU A 661 -18.69 5.22 15.46
CA LEU A 661 -17.62 4.42 14.85
C LEU A 661 -17.01 3.55 15.95
N THR A 662 -16.72 2.29 15.64
CA THR A 662 -16.02 1.34 16.53
C THR A 662 -14.56 1.24 16.18
#